data_AF-A0A8J2U071-F1
#
_entry.id   AF-A0A8J2U071-F1
#
_cell.length_a   1.000
_cell.length_b   1.000
_cell.length_c   1.000
_cell.angle_alpha   90.00
_cell.angle_beta   90.00
_cell.angle_gamma   90.00
#
_symmetry.space_group_name_H-M   'P 1'
#
loop_
_entity.id
_entity.type
_entity.pdbx_description
1 polymer ?
#
loop_
_entity_poly.entity_id
_entity_poly.type
_entity_poly.pdbx_seq_one_letter_code
_entity_poly.pdbx_strand_id
1 'polypeptide(L)'
;MPTSPRAPRAASTARLRARRSIIALALGFALSMSGLTPVHASYPVAGAIGNLYRSLGGAGSALGQPTGPERCTLRNSGCFQEFRGGSIHWTQSTGAHATWGGIRTAWRNAGWENGKLGYPTSGERCTLRGGGCFQEFQGGSIHWSPGNGAHATWGGIRTAWRNAGWENGKLGYPTSGERCTLRGGGCFQEFQGGSIHWSPGNGAHATWGGIRTAWRNAGWENGKLGYPTSGERCTLRGGGCFQEFQGGSIHWSPGNGAHATWGGIRTAWRNAGWENGKLGYPTSGERCTLRGGGCFQEFQGGSVHWSPGNGAHATWGGIRTAWRNAGWENGSLGYPTSGEYSSGGGVRQDFEGGYITWRSGEGARVHVQRAPSSFRLEGRGFGHGVGMSQYGAQGMAAQGRSATQILEHYYNPAKVEEITARADDDIRVQLLADRSSITITPSGGRLRVKAGPTTVASSGQITVNTSGSQVRASIDGRTVQAGWITVEWEGTRYWSGSAATVGVSHAQSGSTGTYRHGRIEVRRTGGNLNVINVLKVNSEYLPGVAEVPNGWRDAALQAQAIAARTYAYRNMASVKSACECHVYDEVQSQVFRGWNQENAAGNWVRAVRATQTVSGSTVTRARVVRHNGALIDAVYSSSSGGRTNPGADVWGSNTPYLQSRDDSAAHTAAANNPYSSWTATISQSDMARAFGLSDVVSIQVANNSAGSMVRQATATSSTGQTATRSGTQLRTSLGLRSATFTVN
;
A
#
# COMPACT_ATOMS: atom_id res chain seq x y z
N MET A 1 -26.49 -19.87 -28.01
CA MET A 1 -27.64 -19.06 -28.47
C MET A 1 -27.17 -17.63 -28.67
N PRO A 2 -27.01 -17.17 -29.92
CA PRO A 2 -26.62 -15.80 -30.23
C PRO A 2 -27.76 -14.98 -30.85
N THR A 3 -27.78 -13.67 -30.63
CA THR A 3 -28.39 -12.72 -31.58
C THR A 3 -27.55 -11.44 -31.68
N SER A 4 -26.71 -11.40 -32.72
CA SER A 4 -26.51 -10.22 -33.57
C SER A 4 -27.72 -10.12 -34.54
N PRO A 5 -27.98 -9.07 -35.36
CA PRO A 5 -26.95 -8.39 -36.19
C PRO A 5 -27.18 -6.91 -36.56
N ARG A 6 -26.12 -6.21 -36.99
CA ARG A 6 -25.96 -5.69 -38.37
C ARG A 6 -24.70 -4.83 -38.56
N ALA A 7 -23.90 -5.24 -39.53
CA ALA A 7 -23.04 -4.44 -40.41
C ALA A 7 -23.44 -4.81 -41.87
N PRO A 8 -22.74 -4.45 -42.98
CA PRO A 8 -21.68 -3.46 -43.24
C PRO A 8 -21.88 -2.67 -44.59
N ARG A 9 -20.90 -1.86 -45.03
CA ARG A 9 -20.52 -1.57 -46.45
C ARG A 9 -19.21 -0.74 -46.46
N ALA A 10 -18.04 -1.29 -46.87
CA ALA A 10 -17.43 -1.36 -48.22
C ALA A 10 -17.18 0.03 -48.86
N ALA A 11 -15.95 0.58 -48.90
CA ALA A 11 -14.77 0.30 -49.75
C ALA A 11 -14.76 1.01 -51.13
N SER A 12 -13.71 1.80 -51.41
CA SER A 12 -12.92 1.81 -52.67
C SER A 12 -12.32 3.18 -53.04
N THR A 13 -11.05 3.10 -53.44
CA THR A 13 -10.14 4.03 -54.13
C THR A 13 -10.61 4.57 -55.48
N ALA A 14 -10.08 5.73 -55.94
CA ALA A 14 -9.66 5.96 -57.33
C ALA A 14 -8.83 7.25 -57.53
N ARG A 15 -7.84 7.16 -58.42
CA ARG A 15 -6.96 8.21 -58.96
C ARG A 15 -7.42 8.67 -60.37
N LEU A 16 -6.82 9.78 -60.83
CA LEU A 16 -6.42 10.14 -62.22
C LEU A 16 -7.34 10.99 -63.15
N ARG A 17 -6.81 12.18 -63.49
CA ARG A 17 -6.59 12.84 -64.81
C ARG A 17 -7.70 12.91 -65.90
N ALA A 18 -7.97 14.17 -66.28
CA ALA A 18 -7.93 14.79 -67.62
C ALA A 18 -8.97 14.46 -68.73
N ARG A 19 -9.61 15.53 -69.27
CA ARG A 19 -9.74 15.96 -70.69
C ARG A 19 -10.90 16.99 -70.80
N ARG A 20 -10.67 18.24 -71.25
CA ARG A 20 -10.68 18.80 -72.62
C ARG A 20 -12.07 18.95 -73.28
N SER A 21 -12.47 20.22 -73.49
CA SER A 21 -12.78 20.84 -74.79
C SER A 21 -14.23 21.27 -75.15
N ILE A 22 -14.30 22.46 -75.79
CA ILE A 22 -15.21 22.97 -76.86
C ILE A 22 -16.52 23.66 -76.39
N ILE A 23 -17.13 24.72 -76.97
CA ILE A 23 -16.91 25.83 -77.96
C ILE A 23 -18.24 26.66 -77.91
N ALA A 24 -18.23 28.00 -78.05
CA ALA A 24 -19.15 28.81 -78.90
C ALA A 24 -19.12 30.30 -78.45
N LEU A 25 -18.56 31.24 -79.22
CA LEU A 25 -19.06 31.93 -80.44
C LEU A 25 -19.90 33.18 -80.11
N ALA A 26 -19.35 34.38 -80.38
CA ALA A 26 -20.09 35.52 -80.91
C ALA A 26 -19.13 36.57 -81.50
N LEU A 27 -19.34 36.84 -82.78
CA LEU A 27 -18.76 37.90 -83.61
C LEU A 27 -19.14 39.31 -83.09
N GLY A 28 -18.37 40.33 -83.51
CA GLY A 28 -19.00 41.59 -83.93
C GLY A 28 -18.24 42.88 -83.69
N PHE A 29 -17.57 43.34 -84.75
CA PHE A 29 -17.35 44.73 -85.16
C PHE A 29 -16.45 45.68 -84.34
N ALA A 30 -15.35 46.05 -84.99
CA ALA A 30 -14.53 47.21 -84.70
C ALA A 30 -15.26 48.51 -85.06
N LEU A 31 -15.17 49.51 -84.19
CA LEU A 31 -15.27 50.92 -84.57
C LEU A 31 -14.00 51.63 -84.08
N SER A 32 -13.29 52.25 -85.01
CA SER A 32 -12.15 53.11 -84.74
C SER A 32 -12.60 54.39 -84.05
N MET A 33 -12.12 54.62 -82.83
CA MET A 33 -12.06 55.96 -82.22
C MET A 33 -10.62 56.21 -81.80
N SER A 34 -9.96 57.04 -82.60
CA SER A 34 -8.69 57.67 -82.28
C SER A 34 -8.82 58.56 -81.05
N GLY A 35 -7.82 58.51 -80.18
CA GLY A 35 -7.54 59.59 -79.22
C GLY A 35 -8.22 59.44 -77.86
N LEU A 36 -7.54 58.75 -76.95
CA LEU A 36 -7.19 59.20 -75.59
C LEU A 36 -6.42 58.04 -74.95
N THR A 37 -5.09 58.15 -74.92
CA THR A 37 -4.27 57.32 -74.04
C THR A 37 -4.71 57.60 -72.60
N PRO A 38 -4.98 56.60 -71.75
CA PRO A 38 -5.07 56.87 -70.33
C PRO A 38 -3.69 57.38 -69.90
N VAL A 39 -3.63 58.62 -69.44
CA VAL A 39 -2.47 59.15 -68.74
C VAL A 39 -2.31 58.28 -67.50
N HIS A 40 -1.44 57.26 -67.57
CA HIS A 40 -0.95 56.60 -66.37
C HIS A 40 -0.30 57.69 -65.53
N ALA A 41 -0.88 58.01 -64.38
CA ALA A 41 -0.25 58.92 -63.42
C ALA A 41 1.15 58.38 -63.13
N SER A 42 2.16 59.06 -63.68
CA SER A 42 3.56 58.77 -63.41
C SER A 42 3.83 59.25 -62.00
N TYR A 43 3.88 58.32 -61.04
CA TYR A 43 4.30 58.65 -59.70
C TYR A 43 5.80 58.96 -59.73
N PRO A 44 6.23 60.19 -59.37
CA PRO A 44 7.64 60.52 -59.36
C PRO A 44 8.38 59.62 -58.37
N VAL A 45 9.57 59.16 -58.78
CA VAL A 45 10.48 58.36 -57.94
C VAL A 45 11.76 59.18 -57.79
N ALA A 46 11.98 59.76 -56.61
CA ALA A 46 13.03 60.75 -56.37
C ALA A 46 13.84 60.43 -55.10
N GLY A 47 14.83 61.27 -54.78
CA GLY A 47 15.65 61.11 -53.57
C GLY A 47 16.40 59.78 -53.50
N ALA A 48 16.62 59.28 -52.27
CA ALA A 48 17.36 58.03 -52.05
C ALA A 48 16.64 56.81 -52.65
N ILE A 49 15.30 56.78 -52.60
CA ILE A 49 14.48 55.73 -53.22
C ILE A 49 14.65 55.75 -54.75
N GLY A 50 14.57 56.93 -55.37
CA GLY A 50 14.79 57.10 -56.81
C GLY A 50 16.21 56.79 -57.28
N ASN A 51 17.21 57.05 -56.44
CA ASN A 51 18.59 56.68 -56.74
C ASN A 51 18.75 55.15 -56.80
N LEU A 52 18.21 54.42 -55.82
CA LEU A 52 18.23 52.95 -55.84
C LEU A 52 17.38 52.38 -56.98
N TYR A 53 16.18 52.92 -57.21
CA TYR A 53 15.31 52.46 -58.29
C TYR A 53 16.01 52.53 -59.65
N ARG A 54 16.72 53.64 -59.93
CA ARG A 54 17.50 53.81 -61.15
C ARG A 54 18.69 52.85 -61.21
N SER A 55 19.41 52.64 -60.11
CA SER A 55 20.55 51.72 -60.11
C SER A 55 20.16 50.26 -60.35
N LEU A 56 18.91 49.89 -60.01
CA LEU A 56 18.35 48.57 -60.27
C LEU A 56 17.80 48.40 -61.71
N GLY A 57 17.83 49.45 -62.54
CA GLY A 57 17.30 49.42 -63.92
C GLY A 57 15.90 50.02 -64.09
N GLY A 58 15.39 50.73 -63.07
CA GLY A 58 14.12 51.46 -63.13
C GLY A 58 12.93 50.56 -63.49
N ALA A 59 12.11 51.00 -64.45
CA ALA A 59 10.91 50.27 -64.86
C ALA A 59 11.19 48.93 -65.54
N GLY A 60 12.42 48.70 -66.02
CA GLY A 60 12.87 47.41 -66.55
C GLY A 60 13.35 46.43 -65.49
N SER A 61 13.46 46.87 -64.23
CA SER A 61 13.84 46.00 -63.11
C SER A 61 12.67 45.12 -62.64
N ALA A 62 12.97 44.17 -61.75
CA ALA A 62 11.95 43.34 -61.10
C ALA A 62 10.90 44.13 -60.29
N LEU A 63 11.17 45.40 -59.94
CA LEU A 63 10.21 46.28 -59.27
C LEU A 63 9.11 46.76 -60.24
N GLY A 64 9.44 46.98 -61.51
CA GLY A 64 8.52 47.56 -62.50
C GLY A 64 8.09 49.00 -62.18
N GLN A 65 7.02 49.46 -62.83
CA GLN A 65 6.50 50.83 -62.66
C GLN A 65 6.01 51.11 -61.23
N PRO A 66 6.17 52.34 -60.71
CA PRO A 66 5.63 52.74 -59.41
C PRO A 66 4.09 52.70 -59.44
N THR A 67 3.48 52.26 -58.35
CA THR A 67 2.01 52.13 -58.21
C THR A 67 1.41 53.19 -57.28
N GLY A 68 2.25 54.02 -56.66
CA GLY A 68 1.83 55.13 -55.81
C GLY A 68 2.97 56.11 -55.53
N PRO A 69 2.66 57.27 -54.91
CA PRO A 69 3.68 58.24 -54.49
C PRO A 69 4.52 57.68 -53.34
N GLU A 70 5.73 58.21 -53.17
CA GLU A 70 6.53 57.99 -51.96
C GLU A 70 5.79 58.52 -50.72
N ARG A 71 5.77 57.72 -49.65
CA ARG A 71 5.10 58.05 -48.39
C ARG A 71 6.08 57.94 -47.24
N CYS A 72 6.32 59.05 -46.56
CA CYS A 72 7.18 59.15 -45.37
C CYS A 72 6.37 59.02 -44.08
N THR A 73 5.58 57.96 -43.97
CA THR A 73 4.66 57.73 -42.85
C THR A 73 5.08 56.55 -41.96
N LEU A 74 6.22 55.92 -42.24
CA LEU A 74 6.68 54.76 -41.49
C LEU A 74 7.45 55.17 -40.23
N ARG A 75 7.61 54.24 -39.29
CA ARG A 75 8.31 54.49 -38.01
C ARG A 75 9.71 55.08 -38.22
N ASN A 76 10.17 55.89 -37.28
CA ASN A 76 11.48 56.57 -37.35
C ASN A 76 11.65 57.45 -38.60
N SER A 77 10.57 58.13 -39.00
CA SER A 77 10.51 58.97 -40.20
C SER A 77 10.92 58.23 -41.48
N GLY A 78 10.57 56.95 -41.56
CA GLY A 78 10.88 56.12 -42.71
C GLY A 78 9.95 56.42 -43.88
N CYS A 79 10.50 56.30 -45.09
CA CYS A 79 9.78 56.47 -46.33
C CYS A 79 9.70 55.15 -47.10
N PHE A 80 8.63 54.95 -47.84
CA PHE A 80 8.52 53.85 -48.78
C PHE A 80 7.81 54.28 -50.05
N GLN A 81 8.09 53.54 -51.13
CA GLN A 81 7.33 53.63 -52.37
C GLN A 81 7.02 52.22 -52.88
N GLU A 82 5.78 52.04 -53.32
CA GLU A 82 5.27 50.78 -53.89
C GLU A 82 5.44 50.77 -55.41
N PHE A 83 5.82 49.61 -55.92
CA PHE A 83 5.99 49.31 -57.34
C PHE A 83 5.25 48.02 -57.68
N ARG A 84 4.96 47.79 -58.96
CA ARG A 84 4.17 46.62 -59.40
C ARG A 84 4.71 45.28 -58.88
N GLY A 85 6.04 45.13 -58.81
CA GLY A 85 6.73 43.90 -58.40
C GLY A 85 7.29 43.91 -56.98
N GLY A 86 7.23 45.04 -56.26
CA GLY A 86 7.85 45.15 -54.93
C GLY A 86 7.80 46.55 -54.35
N SER A 87 8.69 46.84 -53.41
CA SER A 87 8.71 48.12 -52.71
C SER A 87 10.14 48.52 -52.36
N ILE A 88 10.43 49.81 -52.37
CA ILE A 88 11.68 50.34 -51.82
C ILE A 88 11.36 51.06 -50.52
N HIS A 89 12.09 50.72 -49.46
CA HIS A 89 11.98 51.36 -48.15
C HIS A 89 13.27 52.07 -47.81
N TRP A 90 13.17 53.23 -47.19
CA TRP A 90 14.30 54.05 -46.77
C TRP A 90 14.12 54.52 -45.33
N THR A 91 15.22 54.50 -44.57
CA THR A 91 15.36 55.29 -43.35
C THR A 91 16.74 55.91 -43.31
N GLN A 92 16.92 56.95 -42.50
CA GLN A 92 18.22 57.54 -42.24
C GLN A 92 19.26 56.50 -41.75
N SER A 93 18.82 55.52 -40.97
CA SER A 93 19.73 54.52 -40.36
C SER A 93 20.13 53.38 -41.29
N THR A 94 19.25 52.99 -42.22
CA THR A 94 19.47 51.81 -43.08
C THR A 94 19.83 52.18 -44.51
N GLY A 95 19.48 53.38 -44.98
CA GLY A 95 19.47 53.71 -46.39
C GLY A 95 18.29 53.06 -47.13
N ALA A 96 18.25 53.24 -48.45
CA ALA A 96 17.19 52.74 -49.32
C ALA A 96 17.48 51.30 -49.72
N HIS A 97 16.51 50.40 -49.55
CA HIS A 97 16.62 48.99 -49.95
C HIS A 97 15.32 48.50 -50.57
N ALA A 98 15.46 47.74 -51.65
CA ALA A 98 14.35 47.14 -52.37
C ALA A 98 14.01 45.76 -51.78
N THR A 99 12.72 45.44 -51.73
CA THR A 99 12.21 44.10 -51.41
C THR A 99 11.20 43.70 -52.48
N TRP A 100 11.22 42.44 -52.92
CA TRP A 100 10.27 41.90 -53.89
C TRP A 100 9.99 40.40 -53.63
N GLY A 101 9.04 39.84 -54.37
CA GLY A 101 8.77 38.41 -54.41
C GLY A 101 8.51 37.75 -53.05
N GLY A 102 9.09 36.55 -52.86
CA GLY A 102 8.92 35.74 -51.66
C GLY A 102 9.48 36.42 -50.40
N ILE A 103 10.64 37.07 -50.50
CA ILE A 103 11.28 37.74 -49.36
C ILE A 103 10.42 38.88 -48.84
N ARG A 104 9.89 39.73 -49.74
CA ARG A 104 8.94 40.79 -49.35
C ARG A 104 7.69 40.22 -48.71
N THR A 105 7.16 39.12 -49.25
CA THR A 105 5.98 38.45 -48.70
C THR A 105 6.23 37.94 -47.28
N ALA A 106 7.40 37.35 -47.03
CA ALA A 106 7.79 36.90 -45.69
C ALA A 106 8.00 38.07 -44.73
N TRP A 107 8.58 39.19 -45.19
CA TRP A 107 8.75 40.40 -44.37
C TRP A 107 7.41 41.01 -43.97
N ARG A 108 6.46 41.09 -44.90
CA ARG A 108 5.06 41.46 -44.61
C ARG A 108 4.46 40.61 -43.52
N ASN A 109 4.57 39.29 -43.66
CA ASN A 109 4.00 38.34 -42.71
C ASN A 109 4.69 38.42 -41.33
N ALA A 110 5.92 38.92 -41.28
CA ALA A 110 6.65 39.20 -40.05
C ALA A 110 6.31 40.58 -39.43
N GLY A 111 5.36 41.34 -40.00
CA GLY A 111 4.91 42.63 -39.49
C GLY A 111 5.62 43.85 -40.09
N TRP A 112 6.27 43.68 -41.26
CA TRP A 112 7.04 44.74 -41.94
C TRP A 112 8.09 45.37 -41.02
N GLU A 113 8.31 46.69 -41.13
CA GLU A 113 9.22 47.44 -40.31
C GLU A 113 8.81 47.46 -38.84
N ASN A 114 7.52 47.32 -38.51
CA ASN A 114 7.06 47.28 -37.12
C ASN A 114 7.30 45.92 -36.45
N GLY A 115 7.61 44.89 -37.25
CA GLY A 115 7.93 43.56 -36.79
C GLY A 115 9.33 43.41 -36.19
N LYS A 116 9.65 42.17 -35.78
CA LYS A 116 10.95 41.81 -35.18
C LYS A 116 12.15 42.03 -36.11
N LEU A 117 11.93 42.05 -37.43
CA LEU A 117 13.00 42.25 -38.41
C LEU A 117 13.40 43.72 -38.57
N GLY A 118 12.47 44.67 -38.39
CA GLY A 118 12.73 46.07 -38.72
C GLY A 118 12.91 46.31 -40.22
N TYR A 119 13.65 47.37 -40.56
CA TYR A 119 13.90 47.75 -41.96
C TYR A 119 14.96 46.84 -42.62
N PRO A 120 14.88 46.64 -43.94
CA PRO A 120 15.94 46.00 -44.70
C PRO A 120 17.25 46.79 -44.60
N THR A 121 18.38 46.09 -44.51
CA THR A 121 19.74 46.67 -44.41
C THR A 121 20.63 46.27 -45.59
N SER A 122 20.16 45.36 -46.45
CA SER A 122 20.82 44.99 -47.69
C SER A 122 19.80 44.85 -48.83
N GLY A 123 20.27 44.83 -50.07
CA GLY A 123 19.51 44.24 -51.18
C GLY A 123 19.44 42.71 -51.07
N GLU A 124 18.56 42.09 -51.86
CA GLU A 124 18.49 40.63 -51.99
C GLU A 124 19.75 40.08 -52.69
N ARG A 125 20.35 39.04 -52.13
CA ARG A 125 21.55 38.38 -52.64
C ARG A 125 21.29 36.90 -52.88
N CYS A 126 21.34 36.49 -54.14
CA CYS A 126 21.11 35.11 -54.58
C CYS A 126 22.41 34.32 -54.74
N THR A 127 23.21 34.27 -53.68
CA THR A 127 24.53 33.62 -53.68
C THR A 127 24.59 32.35 -52.83
N LEU A 128 23.45 31.90 -52.29
CA LEU A 128 23.42 30.79 -51.35
C LEU A 128 23.27 29.44 -52.06
N ARG A 129 23.64 28.38 -51.34
CA ARG A 129 23.64 26.99 -51.83
C ARG A 129 22.32 26.62 -52.52
N GLY A 130 22.41 26.01 -53.70
CA GLY A 130 21.21 25.53 -54.44
C GLY A 130 20.36 26.66 -55.03
N GLY A 131 20.96 27.83 -55.28
CA GLY A 131 20.27 28.99 -55.86
C GLY A 131 19.41 29.75 -54.84
N GLY A 132 19.75 29.65 -53.54
CA GLY A 132 19.03 30.37 -52.51
C GLY A 132 19.38 31.86 -52.48
N CYS A 133 18.44 32.65 -52.00
CA CYS A 133 18.57 34.08 -51.84
C CYS A 133 18.36 34.47 -50.39
N PHE A 134 18.99 35.55 -49.95
CA PHE A 134 18.73 36.12 -48.64
C PHE A 134 18.76 37.64 -48.66
N GLN A 135 18.15 38.22 -47.65
CA GLN A 135 18.20 39.64 -47.38
C GLN A 135 18.35 39.88 -45.88
N GLU A 136 19.25 40.79 -45.52
CA GLU A 136 19.47 41.21 -44.15
C GLU A 136 18.52 42.35 -43.76
N PHE A 137 18.10 42.31 -42.51
CA PHE A 137 17.25 43.30 -41.86
C PHE A 137 17.88 43.67 -40.52
N GLN A 138 17.45 44.77 -39.91
CA GLN A 138 17.99 45.27 -38.64
C GLN A 138 18.01 44.20 -37.53
N GLY A 139 16.94 43.40 -37.43
CA GLY A 139 16.74 42.41 -36.36
C GLY A 139 16.95 40.95 -36.78
N GLY A 140 17.30 40.67 -38.04
CA GLY A 140 17.43 39.30 -38.54
C GLY A 140 17.59 39.21 -40.04
N SER A 141 17.26 38.06 -40.62
CA SER A 141 17.35 37.84 -42.05
C SER A 141 16.22 36.98 -42.57
N ILE A 142 15.87 37.19 -43.83
CA ILE A 142 14.93 36.35 -44.55
C ILE A 142 15.70 35.56 -45.59
N HIS A 143 15.52 34.25 -45.59
CA HIS A 143 16.15 33.34 -46.53
C HIS A 143 15.08 32.67 -47.38
N TRP A 144 15.29 32.67 -48.69
CA TRP A 144 14.47 32.00 -49.68
C TRP A 144 15.28 30.89 -50.35
N SER A 145 14.64 29.74 -50.60
CA SER A 145 15.23 28.69 -51.43
C SER A 145 14.17 28.00 -52.30
N PRO A 146 14.58 27.46 -53.46
CA PRO A 146 13.71 26.64 -54.28
C PRO A 146 13.11 25.49 -53.46
N GLY A 147 11.78 25.35 -53.48
CA GLY A 147 11.06 24.29 -52.78
C GLY A 147 10.64 24.59 -51.34
N ASN A 148 11.31 25.50 -50.62
CA ASN A 148 10.94 25.84 -49.24
C ASN A 148 10.25 27.22 -49.12
N GLY A 149 10.47 28.12 -50.08
CA GLY A 149 9.96 29.50 -49.99
C GLY A 149 10.82 30.38 -49.07
N ALA A 150 10.30 31.57 -48.73
CA ALA A 150 11.00 32.57 -47.95
C ALA A 150 10.57 32.53 -46.47
N HIS A 151 11.54 32.46 -45.57
CA HIS A 151 11.30 32.41 -44.13
C HIS A 151 12.24 33.33 -43.36
N ALA A 152 11.66 34.05 -42.41
CA ALA A 152 12.38 34.96 -41.53
C ALA A 152 13.00 34.21 -40.35
N THR A 153 14.22 34.60 -39.96
CA THR A 153 14.92 34.14 -38.77
C THR A 153 15.45 35.35 -38.00
N TRP A 154 15.38 35.33 -36.67
CA TRP A 154 15.88 36.41 -35.83
C TRP A 154 16.36 35.89 -34.46
N GLY A 155 16.97 36.78 -33.67
CA GLY A 155 17.32 36.53 -32.26
C GLY A 155 18.13 35.25 -32.00
N GLY A 156 17.76 34.55 -30.92
CA GLY A 156 18.44 33.33 -30.48
C GLY A 156 18.39 32.21 -31.53
N ILE A 157 17.26 32.02 -32.21
CA ILE A 157 17.11 30.98 -33.23
C ILE A 157 18.05 31.22 -34.41
N ARG A 158 18.13 32.45 -34.93
CA ARG A 158 19.09 32.81 -35.98
C ARG A 158 20.54 32.61 -35.51
N THR A 159 20.83 32.96 -34.26
CA THR A 159 22.17 32.77 -33.68
C THR A 159 22.55 31.30 -33.60
N ALA A 160 21.63 30.42 -33.18
CA ALA A 160 21.85 28.99 -33.15
C ALA A 160 22.00 28.40 -34.56
N TRP A 161 21.22 28.88 -35.54
CA TRP A 161 21.34 28.44 -36.92
C TRP A 161 22.69 28.82 -37.53
N ARG A 162 23.16 30.05 -37.29
CA ARG A 162 24.52 30.49 -37.65
C ARG A 162 25.57 29.56 -37.07
N ASN A 163 25.49 29.28 -35.77
CA ASN A 163 26.47 28.43 -35.09
C ASN A 163 26.40 26.98 -35.59
N ALA A 164 25.27 26.56 -36.15
CA ALA A 164 25.11 25.26 -36.82
C ALA A 164 25.60 25.25 -38.29
N GLY A 165 26.17 26.35 -38.79
CA GLY A 165 26.73 26.45 -40.14
C GLY A 165 25.77 26.99 -41.21
N TRP A 166 24.70 27.69 -40.82
CA TRP A 166 23.68 28.22 -41.73
C TRP A 166 23.08 27.15 -42.65
N GLU A 167 22.79 27.50 -43.91
CA GLU A 167 22.26 26.61 -44.95
C GLU A 167 23.25 25.53 -45.41
N ASN A 168 24.54 25.71 -45.12
CA ASN A 168 25.58 24.72 -45.39
C ASN A 168 25.71 23.69 -44.26
N GLY A 169 25.12 23.97 -43.11
CA GLY A 169 25.06 23.08 -41.96
C GLY A 169 24.05 21.95 -42.08
N LYS A 170 23.99 21.10 -41.05
CA LYS A 170 23.07 19.94 -40.97
C LYS A 170 21.59 20.33 -41.03
N LEU A 171 21.24 21.58 -40.68
CA LEU A 171 19.86 22.07 -40.69
C LEU A 171 19.37 22.46 -42.09
N GLY A 172 20.24 22.94 -42.98
CA GLY A 172 19.82 23.50 -44.27
C GLY A 172 19.01 24.79 -44.11
N TYR A 173 18.12 25.07 -45.06
CA TYR A 173 17.27 26.27 -45.05
C TYR A 173 16.11 26.16 -44.04
N PRO A 174 15.63 27.30 -43.52
CA PRO A 174 14.37 27.34 -42.80
C PRO A 174 13.21 26.94 -43.73
N THR A 175 12.24 26.21 -43.16
CA THR A 175 11.05 25.70 -43.85
C THR A 175 9.75 26.25 -43.25
N SER A 176 9.85 26.96 -42.13
CA SER A 176 8.75 27.68 -41.49
C SER A 176 9.26 29.02 -40.94
N GLY A 177 8.34 29.93 -40.61
CA GLY A 177 8.63 31.02 -39.66
C GLY A 177 8.75 30.50 -38.22
N GLU A 178 9.26 31.34 -37.32
CA GLU A 178 9.29 31.08 -35.88
C GLU A 178 7.87 31.03 -35.30
N ARG A 179 7.58 30.01 -34.48
CA ARG A 179 6.30 29.81 -33.80
C ARG A 179 6.53 29.74 -32.30
N CYS A 180 5.91 30.64 -31.54
CA CYS A 180 6.03 30.73 -30.09
C CYS A 180 4.80 30.16 -29.37
N THR A 181 4.52 28.89 -29.62
CA THR A 181 3.35 28.18 -29.07
C THR A 181 3.72 27.07 -28.10
N LEU A 182 5.00 26.94 -27.73
CA LEU A 182 5.48 25.84 -26.90
C LEU A 182 5.37 26.16 -25.41
N ARG A 183 5.40 25.10 -24.60
CA ARG A 183 5.28 25.14 -23.14
C ARG A 183 6.21 26.18 -22.52
N GLY A 184 5.69 27.00 -21.60
CA GLY A 184 6.50 28.00 -20.89
C GLY A 184 6.98 29.15 -21.77
N GLY A 185 6.27 29.46 -22.86
CA GLY A 185 6.61 30.54 -23.79
C GLY A 185 7.75 30.20 -24.74
N GLY A 186 8.01 28.90 -24.96
CA GLY A 186 9.04 28.48 -25.90
C GLY A 186 8.66 28.73 -27.36
N CYS A 187 9.68 28.94 -28.18
CA CYS A 187 9.55 29.13 -29.61
C CYS A 187 10.32 28.04 -30.36
N PHE A 188 9.88 27.72 -31.57
CA PHE A 188 10.64 26.85 -32.45
C PHE A 188 10.54 27.29 -33.90
N GLN A 189 11.49 26.81 -34.69
CA GLN A 189 11.50 26.97 -36.13
C GLN A 189 11.98 25.68 -36.79
N GLU A 190 11.29 25.27 -37.86
CA GLU A 190 11.62 24.08 -38.62
C GLU A 190 12.59 24.41 -39.76
N PHE A 191 13.55 23.51 -39.96
CA PHE A 191 14.56 23.55 -41.00
C PHE A 191 14.53 22.22 -41.77
N GLN A 192 15.12 22.20 -42.96
CA GLN A 192 15.10 21.01 -43.81
C GLN A 192 15.62 19.74 -43.12
N GLY A 193 16.68 19.87 -42.32
CA GLY A 193 17.34 18.75 -41.63
C GLY A 193 17.01 18.62 -40.14
N GLY A 194 16.18 19.50 -39.58
CA GLY A 194 15.93 19.49 -38.14
C GLY A 194 15.15 20.71 -37.66
N SER A 195 15.30 21.05 -36.39
CA SER A 195 14.57 22.16 -35.78
C SER A 195 15.42 22.88 -34.76
N ILE A 196 15.20 24.17 -34.59
CA ILE A 196 15.78 24.94 -33.49
C ILE A 196 14.68 25.31 -32.52
N HIS A 197 14.89 25.00 -31.25
CA HIS A 197 13.97 25.33 -30.17
C HIS A 197 14.64 26.32 -29.24
N TRP A 198 13.90 27.36 -28.86
CA TRP A 198 14.28 28.36 -27.87
C TRP A 198 13.33 28.31 -26.69
N SER A 199 13.86 28.43 -25.48
CA SER A 199 13.05 28.60 -24.27
C SER A 199 13.67 29.61 -23.31
N PRO A 200 12.84 30.29 -22.49
CA PRO A 200 13.35 31.10 -21.39
C PRO A 200 14.28 30.28 -20.48
N GLY A 201 15.46 30.82 -20.18
CA GLY A 201 16.45 30.20 -19.30
C GLY A 201 17.45 29.24 -19.99
N ASN A 202 17.08 28.58 -21.10
CA ASN A 202 17.99 27.65 -21.80
C ASN A 202 18.59 28.21 -23.09
N GLY A 203 17.96 29.22 -23.70
CA GLY A 203 18.38 29.74 -25.00
C GLY A 203 17.94 28.86 -26.17
N ALA A 204 18.54 29.08 -27.35
CA ALA A 204 18.17 28.39 -28.59
C ALA A 204 19.15 27.27 -28.93
N HIS A 205 18.62 26.07 -29.18
CA HIS A 205 19.41 24.87 -29.47
C HIS A 205 18.83 24.10 -30.65
N ALA A 206 19.72 23.69 -31.54
CA ALA A 206 19.40 22.90 -32.71
C ALA A 206 19.32 21.40 -32.35
N THR A 207 18.35 20.71 -32.95
CA THR A 207 18.23 19.25 -32.90
C THR A 207 18.04 18.72 -34.33
N TRP A 208 18.67 17.61 -34.67
CA TRP A 208 18.54 16.97 -35.99
C TRP A 208 18.68 15.45 -35.89
N GLY A 209 18.42 14.76 -37.00
CA GLY A 209 18.69 13.32 -37.16
C GLY A 209 18.09 12.41 -36.07
N GLY A 210 18.90 11.45 -35.62
CA GLY A 210 18.50 10.46 -34.62
C GLY A 210 18.14 11.08 -33.27
N ILE A 211 18.90 12.07 -32.80
CA ILE A 211 18.66 12.73 -31.51
C ILE A 211 17.31 13.45 -31.50
N ARG A 212 16.99 14.20 -32.56
CA ARG A 212 15.67 14.82 -32.71
C ARG A 212 14.54 13.79 -32.73
N THR A 213 14.77 12.67 -33.43
CA THR A 213 13.79 11.58 -33.51
C THR A 213 13.54 10.94 -32.15
N ALA A 214 14.58 10.71 -31.36
CA ALA A 214 14.47 10.18 -30.01
C ALA A 214 13.76 11.17 -29.07
N TRP A 215 14.05 12.47 -29.19
CA TRP A 215 13.39 13.51 -28.39
C TRP A 215 11.89 13.59 -28.70
N ARG A 216 11.52 13.53 -29.98
CA ARG A 216 10.12 13.41 -30.42
C ARG A 216 9.42 12.22 -29.77
N ASN A 217 10.04 11.04 -29.84
CA ASN A 217 9.46 9.81 -29.30
C ASN A 217 9.37 9.86 -27.77
N ALA A 218 10.21 10.66 -27.11
CA ALA A 218 10.15 10.94 -25.68
C ALA A 218 9.12 12.02 -25.31
N GLY A 219 8.34 12.55 -26.27
CA GLY A 219 7.28 13.53 -26.04
C GLY A 219 7.69 15.00 -26.18
N TRP A 220 8.81 15.27 -26.86
CA TRP A 220 9.35 16.63 -27.05
C TRP A 220 9.54 17.37 -25.71
N GLU A 221 9.29 18.68 -25.68
CA GLU A 221 9.39 19.55 -24.49
C GLU A 221 8.34 19.25 -23.41
N ASN A 222 7.29 18.50 -23.76
CA ASN A 222 6.26 18.06 -22.83
C ASN A 222 6.63 16.73 -22.16
N GLY A 223 7.64 16.04 -22.69
CA GLY A 223 8.17 14.80 -22.14
C GLY A 223 9.09 15.00 -20.94
N LYS A 224 9.59 13.89 -20.40
CA LYS A 224 10.50 13.86 -19.24
C LYS A 224 11.83 14.60 -19.47
N LEU A 225 12.22 14.79 -20.74
CA LEU A 225 13.46 15.49 -21.08
C LEU A 225 13.32 17.03 -21.03
N GLY A 226 12.15 17.59 -21.33
CA GLY A 226 11.99 19.05 -21.48
C GLY A 226 12.73 19.60 -22.71
N TYR A 227 13.13 20.87 -22.65
CA TYR A 227 13.87 21.54 -23.73
C TYR A 227 15.34 21.10 -23.80
N PRO A 228 15.96 21.16 -24.99
CA PRO A 228 17.41 21.01 -25.10
C PRO A 228 18.12 22.18 -24.37
N THR A 229 19.23 21.88 -23.72
CA THR A 229 20.07 22.82 -22.98
C THR A 229 21.46 23.00 -23.58
N SER A 230 21.82 22.15 -24.54
CA SER A 230 23.05 22.25 -25.33
C SER A 230 22.78 21.98 -26.81
N GLY A 231 23.73 22.32 -27.68
CA GLY A 231 23.83 21.72 -29.01
C GLY A 231 24.31 20.26 -28.95
N GLU A 232 24.17 19.53 -30.06
CA GLU A 232 24.73 18.18 -30.23
C GLU A 232 26.27 18.24 -30.21
N ARG A 233 26.89 17.36 -29.40
CA ARG A 233 28.35 17.21 -29.28
C ARG A 233 28.75 15.79 -29.66
N CYS A 234 29.58 15.64 -30.68
CA CYS A 234 30.07 14.35 -31.18
C CYS A 234 31.48 14.04 -30.71
N THR A 235 31.66 14.00 -29.39
CA THR A 235 32.96 13.78 -28.74
C THR A 235 33.04 12.43 -28.01
N LEU A 236 32.04 11.58 -28.16
CA LEU A 236 31.96 10.33 -27.39
C LEU A 236 32.66 9.17 -28.12
N ARG A 237 33.02 8.14 -27.35
CA ARG A 237 33.72 6.94 -27.81
C ARG A 237 33.08 6.34 -29.07
N GLY A 238 33.90 5.99 -30.06
CA GLY A 238 33.43 5.35 -31.29
C GLY A 238 32.60 6.27 -32.20
N GLY A 239 32.80 7.58 -32.10
CA GLY A 239 32.10 8.58 -32.91
C GLY A 239 30.68 8.86 -32.45
N GLY A 240 30.37 8.58 -31.17
CA GLY A 240 29.06 8.87 -30.60
C GLY A 240 28.83 10.36 -30.38
N CYS A 241 27.56 10.73 -30.39
CA CYS A 241 27.09 12.09 -30.14
C CYS A 241 26.12 12.10 -28.97
N PHE A 242 26.05 13.21 -28.24
CA PHE A 242 25.01 13.42 -27.24
C PHE A 242 24.51 14.85 -27.25
N GLN A 243 23.34 15.02 -26.65
CA GLN A 243 22.76 16.32 -26.39
C GLN A 243 22.10 16.32 -25.02
N GLU A 244 22.32 17.39 -24.26
CA GLU A 244 21.74 17.60 -22.94
C GLU A 244 20.36 18.28 -23.05
N PHE A 245 19.47 17.87 -22.15
CA PHE A 245 18.12 18.39 -21.99
C PHE A 245 17.89 18.69 -20.51
N GLN A 246 16.84 19.44 -20.20
CA GLN A 246 16.54 19.86 -18.82
C GLN A 246 16.43 18.68 -17.85
N GLY A 247 15.79 17.58 -18.28
CA GLY A 247 15.52 16.41 -17.44
C GLY A 247 16.43 15.20 -17.70
N GLY A 248 17.38 15.29 -18.63
CA GLY A 248 18.19 14.14 -19.02
C GLY A 248 19.05 14.39 -20.25
N SER A 249 19.43 13.31 -20.94
CA SER A 249 20.25 13.42 -22.15
C SER A 249 19.87 12.36 -23.16
N ILE A 250 20.12 12.66 -24.43
CA ILE A 250 19.99 11.71 -25.53
C ILE A 250 21.37 11.41 -26.06
N HIS A 251 21.70 10.13 -26.13
CA HIS A 251 22.96 9.63 -26.66
C HIS A 251 22.70 8.86 -27.94
N TRP A 252 23.50 9.13 -28.97
CA TRP A 252 23.51 8.42 -30.24
C TRP A 252 24.88 7.79 -30.46
N SER A 253 24.90 6.55 -30.95
CA SER A 253 26.14 5.93 -31.44
C SER A 253 25.89 5.15 -32.73
N PRO A 254 26.95 4.94 -33.54
CA PRO A 254 26.89 3.97 -34.62
C PRO A 254 26.43 2.60 -34.09
N GLY A 255 25.54 1.93 -34.81
CA GLY A 255 25.00 0.61 -34.46
C GLY A 255 23.83 0.59 -33.47
N ASN A 256 23.75 1.53 -32.52
CA ASN A 256 22.69 1.52 -31.48
C ASN A 256 21.57 2.53 -31.75
N GLY A 257 21.83 3.60 -32.51
CA GLY A 257 20.87 4.68 -32.69
C GLY A 257 20.81 5.63 -31.49
N ALA A 258 19.77 6.47 -31.43
CA ALA A 258 19.63 7.52 -30.41
C ALA A 258 18.64 7.11 -29.31
N HIS A 259 19.06 7.20 -28.05
CA HIS A 259 18.26 6.80 -26.90
C HIS A 259 18.32 7.83 -25.79
N ALA A 260 17.16 8.13 -25.23
CA ALA A 260 17.00 9.06 -24.12
C ALA A 260 17.23 8.37 -22.77
N THR A 261 17.88 9.06 -21.84
CA THR A 261 18.06 8.64 -20.45
C THR A 261 17.68 9.80 -19.53
N TRP A 262 17.06 9.53 -18.39
CA TRP A 262 16.69 10.54 -17.39
C TRP A 262 16.63 9.94 -15.98
N GLY A 263 16.45 10.81 -14.97
CA GLY A 263 16.16 10.43 -13.59
C GLY A 263 17.17 9.47 -12.95
N GLY A 264 16.65 8.52 -12.16
CA GLY A 264 17.45 7.53 -11.45
C GLY A 264 18.27 6.64 -12.38
N ILE A 265 17.70 6.23 -13.52
CA ILE A 265 18.39 5.37 -14.49
C ILE A 265 19.63 6.06 -15.07
N ARG A 266 19.50 7.31 -15.51
CA ARG A 266 20.65 8.10 -15.99
C ARG A 266 21.70 8.29 -14.90
N THR A 267 21.27 8.49 -13.66
CA THR A 267 22.17 8.65 -12.52
C THR A 267 22.98 7.37 -12.25
N ALA A 268 22.33 6.20 -12.29
CA ALA A 268 23.01 4.92 -12.12
C ALA A 268 23.97 4.63 -13.29
N TRP A 269 23.59 4.95 -14.53
CA TRP A 269 24.47 4.81 -15.69
C TRP A 269 25.71 5.72 -15.61
N ARG A 270 25.54 6.99 -15.19
CA ARG A 270 26.64 7.90 -14.86
C ARG A 270 27.60 7.29 -13.85
N ASN A 271 27.06 6.80 -12.74
CA ASN A 271 27.87 6.22 -11.67
C ASN A 271 28.58 4.93 -12.11
N ALA A 272 28.06 4.25 -13.13
CA ALA A 272 28.71 3.11 -13.77
C ALA A 272 29.76 3.50 -14.82
N GLY A 273 30.05 4.80 -15.01
CA GLY A 273 31.08 5.30 -15.92
C GLY A 273 30.59 5.72 -17.31
N TRP A 274 29.29 5.97 -17.49
CA TRP A 274 28.68 6.34 -18.77
C TRP A 274 28.99 5.32 -19.90
N GLU A 275 29.17 5.79 -21.13
CA GLU A 275 29.50 4.98 -22.31
C GLU A 275 30.90 4.35 -22.27
N ASN A 276 31.77 4.86 -21.39
CA ASN A 276 33.11 4.30 -21.14
C ASN A 276 33.09 3.20 -20.08
N GLY A 277 31.99 3.10 -19.33
CA GLY A 277 31.77 2.10 -18.31
C GLY A 277 31.39 0.72 -18.86
N LYS A 278 31.17 -0.22 -17.93
CA LYS A 278 30.79 -1.61 -18.26
C LYS A 278 29.44 -1.74 -18.99
N LEU A 279 28.58 -0.74 -18.86
CA LEU A 279 27.28 -0.71 -19.55
C LEU A 279 27.40 -0.30 -21.03
N GLY A 280 28.33 0.58 -21.39
CA GLY A 280 28.40 1.14 -22.74
C GLY A 280 27.21 2.08 -23.05
N TYR A 281 26.90 2.26 -24.34
CA TYR A 281 25.78 3.10 -24.77
C TYR A 281 24.42 2.48 -24.44
N PRO A 282 23.37 3.30 -24.23
CA PRO A 282 22.01 2.79 -24.18
C PRO A 282 21.60 2.20 -25.54
N THR A 283 20.87 1.10 -25.52
CA THR A 283 20.39 0.38 -26.72
C THR A 283 18.86 0.39 -26.85
N SER A 284 18.17 0.96 -25.85
CA SER A 284 16.72 1.12 -25.81
C SER A 284 16.34 2.40 -25.07
N GLY A 285 15.09 2.85 -25.23
CA GLY A 285 14.48 3.80 -24.30
C GLY A 285 14.03 3.13 -22.99
N GLU A 286 13.81 3.92 -21.94
CA GLU A 286 13.26 3.43 -20.67
C GLU A 286 11.86 2.79 -20.85
N ARG A 287 11.67 1.61 -20.27
CA ARG A 287 10.40 0.87 -20.26
C ARG A 287 9.94 0.63 -18.83
N CYS A 288 8.74 1.09 -18.49
CA CYS A 288 8.15 0.98 -17.15
C CYS A 288 7.07 -0.10 -17.10
N THR A 289 7.47 -1.35 -17.32
CA THR A 289 6.57 -2.51 -17.39
C THR A 289 6.87 -3.56 -16.32
N LEU A 290 7.73 -3.26 -15.34
CA LEU A 290 8.18 -4.24 -14.36
C LEU A 290 7.30 -4.26 -13.11
N ARG A 291 7.43 -5.33 -12.31
CA ARG A 291 6.72 -5.56 -11.05
C ARG A 291 6.69 -4.32 -10.17
N GLY A 292 5.52 -3.96 -9.64
CA GLY A 292 5.38 -2.83 -8.71
C GLY A 292 5.64 -1.45 -9.33
N GLY A 293 5.48 -1.32 -10.66
CA GLY A 293 5.69 -0.06 -11.38
C GLY A 293 7.16 0.26 -11.65
N GLY A 294 8.05 -0.76 -11.60
CA GLY A 294 9.46 -0.58 -11.91
C GLY A 294 9.72 -0.31 -13.38
N CYS A 295 10.87 0.31 -13.64
CA CYS A 295 11.35 0.65 -14.98
C CYS A 295 12.73 0.04 -15.22
N PHE A 296 13.05 -0.20 -16.48
CA PHE A 296 14.41 -0.57 -16.87
C PHE A 296 14.81 0.04 -18.19
N GLN A 297 16.11 0.06 -18.42
CA GLN A 297 16.72 0.43 -19.70
C GLN A 297 17.88 -0.49 -20.01
N GLU A 298 17.94 -0.96 -21.25
CA GLU A 298 19.03 -1.80 -21.77
C GLU A 298 20.18 -0.95 -22.30
N PHE A 299 21.39 -1.46 -22.08
CA PHE A 299 22.66 -0.93 -22.53
C PHE A 299 23.46 -2.04 -23.21
N GLN A 300 24.51 -1.70 -23.92
CA GLN A 300 25.32 -2.68 -24.68
C GLN A 300 25.85 -3.84 -23.81
N GLY A 301 26.30 -3.54 -22.59
CA GLY A 301 26.92 -4.50 -21.67
C GLY A 301 26.04 -4.93 -20.49
N GLY A 302 24.82 -4.42 -20.38
CA GLY A 302 23.97 -4.70 -19.23
C GLY A 302 22.69 -3.88 -19.21
N SER A 303 22.12 -3.72 -18.02
CA SER A 303 20.84 -3.02 -17.85
C SER A 303 20.82 -2.24 -16.55
N VAL A 304 20.06 -1.16 -16.52
CA VAL A 304 19.74 -0.45 -15.28
C VAL A 304 18.27 -0.66 -14.97
N HIS A 305 17.98 -1.11 -13.75
CA HIS A 305 16.62 -1.32 -13.25
C HIS A 305 16.34 -0.35 -12.12
N TRP A 306 15.15 0.24 -12.11
CA TRP A 306 14.66 1.16 -11.08
C TRP A 306 13.34 0.65 -10.50
N SER A 307 13.18 0.76 -9.19
CA SER A 307 11.90 0.53 -8.50
C SER A 307 11.66 1.59 -7.42
N PRO A 308 10.40 1.87 -7.04
CA PRO A 308 10.08 2.88 -6.03
C PRO A 308 10.77 2.66 -4.67
N GLY A 309 10.94 1.40 -4.25
CA GLY A 309 11.52 1.05 -2.95
C GLY A 309 13.05 1.01 -2.92
N ASN A 310 13.69 0.69 -4.05
CA ASN A 310 15.12 0.39 -4.07
C ASN A 310 15.95 1.46 -4.80
N GLY A 311 15.34 2.28 -5.66
CA GLY A 311 16.10 3.18 -6.53
C GLY A 311 16.64 2.46 -7.77
N ALA A 312 17.62 3.08 -8.45
CA ALA A 312 18.15 2.61 -9.73
C ALA A 312 19.52 1.93 -9.57
N HIS A 313 19.65 0.72 -10.08
CA HIS A 313 20.87 -0.08 -9.98
C HIS A 313 21.22 -0.73 -11.32
N ALA A 314 22.50 -0.59 -11.67
CA ALA A 314 23.08 -1.22 -12.84
C ALA A 314 23.45 -2.68 -12.54
N THR A 315 23.25 -3.55 -13.53
CA THR A 315 23.66 -4.96 -13.52
C THR A 315 24.38 -5.25 -14.84
N TRP A 316 25.47 -6.02 -14.82
CA TRP A 316 26.17 -6.44 -16.04
C TRP A 316 26.82 -7.82 -15.87
N GLY A 317 27.37 -8.37 -16.96
CA GLY A 317 28.21 -9.57 -16.95
C GLY A 317 27.58 -10.80 -16.26
N GLY A 318 28.40 -11.48 -15.46
CA GLY A 318 28.03 -12.73 -14.78
C GLY A 318 26.92 -12.56 -13.75
N ILE A 319 26.91 -11.46 -12.99
CA ILE A 319 25.87 -11.18 -11.99
C ILE A 319 24.52 -10.98 -12.68
N ARG A 320 24.45 -10.14 -13.73
CA ARG A 320 23.21 -9.95 -14.51
C ARG A 320 22.72 -11.27 -15.11
N THR A 321 23.64 -12.10 -15.62
CA THR A 321 23.29 -13.40 -16.21
C THR A 321 22.70 -14.34 -15.16
N ALA A 322 23.27 -14.40 -13.96
CA ALA A 322 22.74 -15.21 -12.86
C ALA A 322 21.38 -14.69 -12.39
N TRP A 323 21.21 -13.36 -12.27
CA TRP A 323 19.93 -12.76 -11.90
C TRP A 323 18.82 -13.04 -12.93
N ARG A 324 19.14 -12.92 -14.22
CA ARG A 324 18.25 -13.35 -15.31
C ARG A 324 17.81 -14.79 -15.15
N ASN A 325 18.76 -15.69 -14.95
CA ASN A 325 18.49 -17.12 -14.82
C ASN A 325 17.70 -17.43 -13.54
N ALA A 326 17.77 -16.57 -12.52
CA ALA A 326 16.97 -16.64 -11.31
C ALA A 326 15.56 -16.04 -11.46
N GLY A 327 15.18 -15.54 -12.64
CA GLY A 327 13.84 -15.01 -12.94
C GLY A 327 13.71 -13.49 -12.89
N TRP A 328 14.83 -12.75 -12.91
CA TRP A 328 14.85 -11.27 -12.82
C TRP A 328 14.15 -10.75 -11.55
N GLU A 329 13.46 -9.61 -11.64
CA GLU A 329 12.72 -8.97 -10.55
C GLU A 329 11.48 -9.75 -10.08
N ASN A 330 11.05 -10.74 -10.88
CA ASN A 330 9.97 -11.67 -10.54
C ASN A 330 10.51 -12.96 -9.90
N GLY A 331 11.83 -13.13 -9.89
CA GLY A 331 12.53 -14.27 -9.34
C GLY A 331 12.69 -14.22 -7.82
N SER A 332 13.32 -15.25 -7.26
CA SER A 332 13.54 -15.37 -5.81
C SER A 332 14.45 -14.29 -5.20
N LEU A 333 15.16 -13.53 -6.04
CA LEU A 333 16.00 -12.42 -5.60
C LEU A 333 15.27 -11.07 -5.62
N GLY A 334 14.23 -10.87 -6.44
CA GLY A 334 13.60 -9.56 -6.60
C GLY A 334 14.51 -8.52 -7.27
N TYR A 335 14.26 -7.24 -7.02
CA TYR A 335 15.05 -6.13 -7.56
C TYR A 335 16.46 -6.05 -6.96
N PRO A 336 17.46 -5.51 -7.68
CA PRO A 336 18.73 -5.14 -7.08
C PRO A 336 18.53 -3.96 -6.11
N THR A 337 19.24 -4.00 -4.98
CA THR A 337 19.21 -2.99 -3.91
C THR A 337 20.55 -2.26 -3.75
N SER A 338 21.58 -2.69 -4.49
CA SER A 338 22.89 -2.07 -4.54
C SER A 338 23.45 -2.06 -5.97
N GLY A 339 24.49 -1.25 -6.23
CA GLY A 339 25.40 -1.51 -7.34
C GLY A 339 26.31 -2.71 -7.04
N GLU A 340 27.08 -3.19 -8.01
CA GLU A 340 28.14 -4.17 -7.75
C GLU A 340 29.29 -3.53 -6.93
N TYR A 341 29.71 -4.19 -5.84
CA TYR A 341 30.81 -3.76 -4.99
C TYR A 341 31.77 -4.91 -4.67
N SER A 342 33.03 -4.58 -4.34
CA SER A 342 34.06 -5.58 -4.04
C SER A 342 33.75 -6.35 -2.76
N SER A 343 33.86 -7.69 -2.80
CA SER A 343 33.62 -8.56 -1.64
C SER A 343 34.40 -9.87 -1.76
N GLY A 344 35.23 -10.19 -0.74
CA GLY A 344 35.89 -11.50 -0.59
C GLY A 344 36.62 -12.01 -1.84
N GLY A 345 37.47 -11.19 -2.45
CA GLY A 345 38.23 -11.53 -3.66
C GLY A 345 37.43 -11.53 -4.97
N GLY A 346 36.16 -11.13 -4.93
CA GLY A 346 35.29 -10.98 -6.11
C GLY A 346 34.42 -9.73 -6.02
N VAL A 347 33.29 -9.76 -6.70
CA VAL A 347 32.25 -8.72 -6.61
C VAL A 347 30.94 -9.31 -6.12
N ARG A 348 30.15 -8.49 -5.44
CA ARG A 348 28.84 -8.83 -4.92
C ARG A 348 27.83 -7.75 -5.31
N GLN A 349 26.59 -8.17 -5.51
CA GLN A 349 25.45 -7.26 -5.62
C GLN A 349 24.31 -7.80 -4.75
N ASP A 350 23.67 -6.89 -4.02
CA ASP A 350 22.54 -7.19 -3.15
C ASP A 350 21.21 -7.01 -3.90
N PHE A 351 20.24 -7.84 -3.50
CA PHE A 351 18.88 -7.89 -4.03
C PHE A 351 17.88 -7.99 -2.87
N GLU A 352 16.59 -7.77 -3.15
CA GLU A 352 15.51 -7.83 -2.14
C GLU A 352 15.52 -9.15 -1.35
N GLY A 353 15.71 -10.29 -2.03
CA GLY A 353 15.63 -11.64 -1.46
C GLY A 353 16.98 -12.33 -1.24
N GLY A 354 18.10 -11.60 -1.33
CA GLY A 354 19.42 -12.20 -1.18
C GLY A 354 20.54 -11.42 -1.87
N TYR A 355 21.57 -12.13 -2.34
CA TYR A 355 22.69 -11.51 -3.05
C TYR A 355 23.29 -12.45 -4.08
N ILE A 356 24.01 -11.89 -5.05
CA ILE A 356 24.80 -12.64 -6.01
C ILE A 356 26.27 -12.27 -5.82
N THR A 357 27.13 -13.27 -5.72
CA THR A 357 28.59 -13.10 -5.74
C THR A 357 29.13 -13.57 -7.08
N TRP A 358 30.12 -12.89 -7.63
CA TRP A 358 30.90 -13.35 -8.78
C TRP A 358 32.39 -13.32 -8.46
N ARG A 359 33.09 -14.40 -8.81
CA ARG A 359 34.55 -14.52 -8.70
C ARG A 359 35.15 -15.01 -10.00
N SER A 360 36.37 -14.55 -10.30
CA SER A 360 37.14 -15.07 -11.42
C SER A 360 37.40 -16.57 -11.21
N GLY A 361 37.20 -17.40 -12.24
CA GLY A 361 37.31 -18.86 -12.18
C GLY A 361 36.10 -19.60 -11.60
N GLU A 362 35.35 -19.01 -10.67
CA GLU A 362 34.17 -19.66 -10.04
C GLU A 362 32.83 -19.25 -10.68
N GLY A 363 32.76 -18.10 -11.35
CA GLY A 363 31.52 -17.57 -11.92
C GLY A 363 30.59 -16.94 -10.89
N ALA A 364 29.32 -16.75 -11.28
CA ALA A 364 28.30 -16.15 -10.42
C ALA A 364 27.54 -17.21 -9.60
N ARG A 365 27.36 -16.96 -8.30
CA ARG A 365 26.59 -17.79 -7.37
C ARG A 365 25.46 -16.98 -6.75
N VAL A 366 24.25 -17.54 -6.80
CA VAL A 366 23.03 -16.95 -6.24
C VAL A 366 22.84 -17.43 -4.80
N HIS A 367 22.68 -16.49 -3.87
CA HIS A 367 22.42 -16.75 -2.46
C HIS A 367 21.05 -16.18 -2.08
N VAL A 368 20.03 -17.03 -2.02
CA VAL A 368 18.66 -16.65 -1.65
C VAL A 368 18.48 -16.83 -0.14
N GLN A 369 17.90 -15.84 0.54
CA GLN A 369 17.41 -16.04 1.90
C GLN A 369 16.19 -16.95 1.86
N ARG A 370 16.36 -18.22 2.25
CA ARG A 370 15.24 -19.19 2.28
C ARG A 370 14.51 -19.10 3.61
N ALA A 371 13.19 -19.02 3.54
CA ALA A 371 12.33 -19.24 4.70
C ALA A 371 12.53 -20.69 5.22
N PRO A 372 12.69 -20.91 6.53
CA PRO A 372 12.72 -22.25 7.10
C PRO A 372 11.38 -22.96 6.90
N SER A 373 11.38 -24.30 6.86
CA SER A 373 10.15 -25.09 6.76
C SER A 373 9.30 -25.08 8.03
N SER A 374 9.92 -24.78 9.17
CA SER A 374 9.26 -24.72 10.48
C SER A 374 10.08 -23.91 11.49
N PHE A 375 9.43 -23.48 12.57
CA PHE A 375 10.02 -22.76 13.69
C PHE A 375 9.89 -23.57 14.97
N ARG A 376 10.97 -23.71 15.73
CA ARG A 376 10.94 -24.38 17.02
C ARG A 376 10.80 -23.33 18.12
N LEU A 377 9.70 -23.41 18.85
CA LEU A 377 9.41 -22.54 19.98
C LEU A 377 9.67 -23.30 21.28
N GLU A 378 10.32 -22.64 22.22
CA GLU A 378 10.51 -23.11 23.58
C GLU A 378 9.83 -22.12 24.53
N GLY A 379 8.97 -22.61 25.41
CA GLY A 379 8.19 -21.75 26.29
C GLY A 379 7.92 -22.36 27.64
N ARG A 380 7.20 -21.62 28.47
CA ARG A 380 6.82 -22.03 29.84
C ARG A 380 5.50 -21.42 30.27
N GLY A 381 4.85 -22.02 31.25
CA GLY A 381 3.52 -21.62 31.70
C GLY A 381 2.39 -22.17 30.82
N PHE A 382 1.18 -22.05 31.34
CA PHE A 382 -0.07 -22.37 30.65
C PHE A 382 -1.13 -21.36 31.11
N GLY A 383 -1.68 -20.62 30.15
CA GLY A 383 -2.70 -19.61 30.38
C GLY A 383 -2.15 -18.21 30.17
N HIS A 384 -2.79 -17.21 30.78
CA HIS A 384 -2.38 -15.81 30.64
C HIS A 384 -1.25 -15.44 31.62
N GLY A 385 -1.06 -16.23 32.68
CA GLY A 385 0.04 -16.08 33.64
C GLY A 385 -0.13 -14.88 34.58
N VAL A 386 -1.32 -14.29 34.67
CA VAL A 386 -1.64 -13.15 35.56
C VAL A 386 -2.34 -13.66 36.80
N GLY A 387 -2.10 -13.03 37.96
CA GLY A 387 -2.74 -13.39 39.22
C GLY A 387 -2.22 -14.72 39.78
N MET A 388 -3.09 -15.51 40.40
CA MET A 388 -2.65 -16.73 41.09
C MET A 388 -2.27 -17.84 40.10
N SER A 389 -1.07 -18.41 40.29
CA SER A 389 -0.63 -19.63 39.61
C SER A 389 -1.17 -20.85 40.36
N GLN A 390 -1.95 -21.71 39.69
CA GLN A 390 -2.55 -22.89 40.34
C GLN A 390 -1.47 -23.87 40.82
N TYR A 391 -0.52 -24.22 39.95
CA TYR A 391 0.63 -25.06 40.35
C TYR A 391 1.53 -24.38 41.37
N GLY A 392 1.65 -23.05 41.30
CA GLY A 392 2.36 -22.26 42.30
C GLY A 392 1.73 -22.33 43.69
N ALA A 393 0.40 -22.18 43.77
CA ALA A 393 -0.37 -22.35 44.99
C ALA A 393 -0.20 -23.76 45.60
N GLN A 394 -0.19 -24.80 44.77
CA GLN A 394 0.10 -26.16 45.21
C GLN A 394 1.52 -26.31 45.79
N GLY A 395 2.53 -25.71 45.14
CA GLY A 395 3.90 -25.68 45.65
C GLY A 395 4.03 -24.91 46.96
N MET A 396 3.42 -23.73 47.08
CA MET A 396 3.41 -22.93 48.31
C MET A 396 2.68 -23.65 49.44
N ALA A 397 1.56 -24.32 49.16
CA ALA A 397 0.86 -25.16 50.14
C ALA A 397 1.72 -26.33 50.61
N ALA A 398 2.55 -26.91 49.73
CA ALA A 398 3.51 -27.95 50.11
C ALA A 398 4.64 -27.42 51.02
N GLN A 399 4.95 -26.13 50.93
CA GLN A 399 5.87 -25.42 51.82
C GLN A 399 5.20 -24.94 53.12
N GLY A 400 3.94 -25.33 53.39
CA GLY A 400 3.23 -24.99 54.62
C GLY A 400 2.56 -23.61 54.62
N ARG A 401 2.49 -22.91 53.47
CA ARG A 401 1.78 -21.63 53.37
C ARG A 401 0.27 -21.84 53.50
N SER A 402 -0.40 -20.96 54.23
CA SER A 402 -1.86 -20.94 54.33
C SER A 402 -2.50 -20.37 53.06
N ALA A 403 -3.80 -20.64 52.86
CA ALA A 403 -4.56 -20.07 51.74
C ALA A 403 -4.48 -18.54 51.68
N THR A 404 -4.53 -17.87 52.83
CA THR A 404 -4.37 -16.41 52.94
C THR A 404 -2.99 -15.96 52.48
N GLN A 405 -1.93 -16.62 52.96
CA GLN A 405 -0.55 -16.28 52.56
C GLN A 405 -0.32 -16.48 51.06
N ILE A 406 -0.92 -17.52 50.47
CA ILE A 406 -0.85 -17.79 49.02
C ILE A 406 -1.53 -16.66 48.24
N LEU A 407 -2.76 -16.31 48.60
CA LEU A 407 -3.53 -15.29 47.88
C LEU A 407 -2.93 -13.89 48.02
N GLU A 408 -2.53 -13.51 49.23
CA GLU A 408 -1.90 -12.21 49.47
C GLU A 408 -0.51 -12.08 48.84
N HIS A 409 0.15 -13.21 48.55
CA HIS A 409 1.37 -13.20 47.74
C HIS A 409 1.07 -12.84 46.27
N TYR A 410 0.16 -13.58 45.62
CA TYR A 410 -0.16 -13.36 44.20
C TYR A 410 -0.91 -12.04 43.94
N TYR A 411 -1.75 -11.62 44.87
CA TYR A 411 -2.60 -10.42 44.71
C TYR A 411 -2.13 -9.22 45.55
N ASN A 412 -0.92 -9.22 46.11
CA ASN A 412 -0.38 -8.10 46.91
C ASN A 412 -0.57 -6.76 46.17
N PRO A 413 -1.18 -5.72 46.78
CA PRO A 413 -1.51 -5.56 48.20
C PRO A 413 -2.94 -5.88 48.63
N ALA A 414 -3.69 -6.63 47.82
CA ALA A 414 -5.01 -7.11 48.20
C ALA A 414 -4.95 -8.07 49.41
N LYS A 415 -6.03 -8.08 50.20
CA LYS A 415 -6.17 -8.84 51.45
C LYS A 415 -7.33 -9.82 51.40
N VAL A 416 -7.17 -10.94 52.11
CA VAL A 416 -8.28 -11.87 52.32
C VAL A 416 -9.17 -11.35 53.43
N GLU A 417 -10.42 -11.09 53.11
CA GLU A 417 -11.44 -10.54 54.01
C GLU A 417 -12.70 -11.40 53.98
N GLU A 418 -13.66 -11.15 54.88
CA GLU A 418 -14.95 -11.82 54.88
C GLU A 418 -16.02 -10.97 54.20
N ILE A 419 -16.88 -11.62 53.41
CA ILE A 419 -18.15 -11.06 52.95
C ILE A 419 -19.27 -11.63 53.82
N THR A 420 -20.10 -10.74 54.38
CA THR A 420 -21.23 -11.08 55.28
C THR A 420 -22.57 -10.75 54.62
N ALA A 421 -22.69 -9.54 54.06
CA ALA A 421 -23.83 -9.16 53.24
C ALA A 421 -23.81 -9.98 51.94
N ARG A 422 -24.95 -10.60 51.59
CA ARG A 422 -25.09 -11.39 50.34
C ARG A 422 -24.17 -12.61 50.27
N ALA A 423 -23.82 -13.18 51.42
CA ALA A 423 -22.87 -14.29 51.54
C ALA A 423 -23.31 -15.58 50.82
N ASP A 424 -24.52 -15.67 50.26
CA ASP A 424 -24.95 -16.83 49.49
C ASP A 424 -25.99 -16.46 48.40
N ASP A 425 -25.83 -15.28 47.81
CA ASP A 425 -26.72 -14.75 46.78
C ASP A 425 -26.78 -15.63 45.52
N ASP A 426 -27.84 -15.42 44.73
CA ASP A 426 -28.10 -16.16 43.50
C ASP A 426 -27.10 -15.79 42.39
N ILE A 427 -26.37 -16.79 41.90
CA ILE A 427 -25.56 -16.74 40.70
C ILE A 427 -26.26 -17.43 39.53
N ARG A 428 -26.19 -16.81 38.34
CA ARG A 428 -26.74 -17.33 37.09
C ARG A 428 -25.59 -17.86 36.25
N VAL A 429 -25.54 -19.17 36.04
CA VAL A 429 -24.48 -19.85 35.28
C VAL A 429 -25.04 -20.28 33.94
N GLN A 430 -24.52 -19.75 32.83
CA GLN A 430 -24.89 -20.25 31.51
C GLN A 430 -24.23 -21.61 31.31
N LEU A 431 -25.05 -22.62 31.03
CA LEU A 431 -24.63 -24.01 30.80
C LEU A 431 -24.47 -24.34 29.31
N LEU A 432 -25.21 -23.62 28.47
CA LEU A 432 -25.30 -23.92 27.04
C LEU A 432 -25.91 -22.75 26.29
N ALA A 433 -25.33 -22.44 25.13
CA ALA A 433 -25.87 -21.51 24.14
C ALA A 433 -25.91 -22.18 22.76
N ASP A 434 -26.51 -21.49 21.79
CA ASP A 434 -26.44 -21.84 20.37
C ASP A 434 -26.99 -23.23 19.98
N ARG A 435 -27.97 -23.73 20.73
CA ARG A 435 -28.73 -24.94 20.37
C ARG A 435 -30.17 -24.63 20.01
N SER A 436 -30.72 -25.34 19.05
CA SER A 436 -32.15 -25.26 18.69
C SER A 436 -33.03 -26.19 19.53
N SER A 437 -32.45 -27.23 20.12
CA SER A 437 -33.15 -28.24 20.94
C SER A 437 -32.22 -28.83 22.01
N ILE A 438 -32.78 -29.14 23.17
CA ILE A 438 -32.14 -29.84 24.28
C ILE A 438 -33.14 -30.81 24.94
N THR A 439 -32.64 -31.75 25.73
CA THR A 439 -33.42 -32.54 26.69
C THR A 439 -32.95 -32.27 28.12
N ILE A 440 -33.89 -32.35 29.05
CA ILE A 440 -33.62 -32.30 30.50
C ILE A 440 -34.20 -33.56 31.13
N THR A 441 -33.36 -34.33 31.80
CA THR A 441 -33.71 -35.67 32.27
C THR A 441 -33.46 -35.79 33.77
N PRO A 442 -34.47 -36.09 34.59
CA PRO A 442 -34.27 -36.38 36.00
C PRO A 442 -33.65 -37.79 36.16
N SER A 443 -32.68 -37.93 37.06
CA SER A 443 -32.06 -39.22 37.42
C SER A 443 -32.75 -39.92 38.60
N GLY A 444 -33.75 -39.27 39.18
CA GLY A 444 -34.59 -39.68 40.31
C GLY A 444 -35.61 -38.58 40.62
N GLY A 445 -36.60 -38.85 41.47
CA GLY A 445 -37.65 -37.88 41.82
C GLY A 445 -38.43 -37.33 40.61
N ARG A 446 -39.02 -36.14 40.76
CA ARG A 446 -39.79 -35.46 39.70
C ARG A 446 -39.21 -34.09 39.35
N LEU A 447 -39.49 -33.64 38.13
CA LEU A 447 -39.29 -32.26 37.68
C LEU A 447 -40.62 -31.60 37.30
N ARG A 448 -40.66 -30.27 37.33
CA ARG A 448 -41.80 -29.47 36.87
C ARG A 448 -41.33 -28.32 35.99
N VAL A 449 -42.04 -28.12 34.89
CA VAL A 449 -41.83 -27.03 33.94
C VAL A 449 -42.88 -25.96 34.18
N LYS A 450 -42.44 -24.74 34.43
CA LYS A 450 -43.26 -23.54 34.56
C LYS A 450 -43.11 -22.70 33.29
N ALA A 451 -44.23 -22.40 32.63
CA ALA A 451 -44.32 -21.60 31.42
C ALA A 451 -45.48 -20.61 31.57
N GLY A 452 -45.17 -19.37 31.97
CA GLY A 452 -46.18 -18.39 32.37
C GLY A 452 -47.03 -18.91 33.56
N PRO A 453 -48.38 -18.89 33.47
CA PRO A 453 -49.24 -19.42 34.53
C PRO A 453 -49.28 -20.96 34.58
N THR A 454 -48.74 -21.64 33.56
CA THR A 454 -48.86 -23.10 33.44
C THR A 454 -47.71 -23.80 34.14
N THR A 455 -48.01 -24.81 34.96
CA THR A 455 -47.02 -25.72 35.57
C THR A 455 -47.35 -27.16 35.22
N VAL A 456 -46.39 -27.90 34.66
CA VAL A 456 -46.54 -29.32 34.31
C VAL A 456 -45.42 -30.12 34.95
N ALA A 457 -45.77 -31.11 35.77
CA ALA A 457 -44.81 -32.00 36.42
C ALA A 457 -44.67 -33.32 35.66
N SER A 458 -43.47 -33.91 35.70
CA SER A 458 -43.12 -35.18 35.07
C SER A 458 -42.04 -35.90 35.87
N SER A 459 -42.00 -37.23 35.77
CA SER A 459 -40.87 -38.06 36.20
C SER A 459 -39.96 -38.48 35.03
N GLY A 460 -40.33 -38.09 33.80
CA GLY A 460 -39.63 -38.45 32.56
C GLY A 460 -38.76 -37.32 32.01
N GLN A 461 -38.06 -37.62 30.90
CA GLN A 461 -37.31 -36.65 30.12
C GLN A 461 -38.25 -35.62 29.49
N ILE A 462 -37.86 -34.34 29.54
CA ILE A 462 -38.52 -33.27 28.78
C ILE A 462 -37.66 -32.84 27.61
N THR A 463 -38.30 -32.48 26.50
CA THR A 463 -37.62 -31.93 25.32
C THR A 463 -37.97 -30.46 25.19
N VAL A 464 -36.95 -29.61 25.05
CA VAL A 464 -37.11 -28.16 24.93
C VAL A 464 -36.53 -27.70 23.61
N ASN A 465 -37.31 -26.99 22.81
CA ASN A 465 -36.90 -26.50 21.49
C ASN A 465 -37.35 -25.06 21.23
N THR A 466 -36.73 -24.41 20.26
CA THR A 466 -37.19 -23.10 19.76
C THR A 466 -38.49 -23.26 18.97
N SER A 467 -39.41 -22.30 19.08
CA SER A 467 -40.67 -22.27 18.33
C SER A 467 -41.08 -20.82 18.06
N GLY A 468 -40.80 -20.32 16.85
CA GLY A 468 -41.02 -18.91 16.54
C GLY A 468 -40.21 -18.00 17.47
N SER A 469 -40.87 -17.06 18.15
CA SER A 469 -40.25 -16.20 19.17
C SER A 469 -40.17 -16.80 20.58
N GLN A 470 -40.71 -18.00 20.79
CA GLN A 470 -40.89 -18.62 22.10
C GLN A 470 -40.04 -19.89 22.29
N VAL A 471 -39.98 -20.34 23.54
CA VAL A 471 -39.49 -21.66 23.94
C VAL A 471 -40.68 -22.62 24.05
N ARG A 472 -40.55 -23.81 23.47
CA ARG A 472 -41.51 -24.91 23.56
C ARG A 472 -40.92 -26.01 24.44
N ALA A 473 -41.67 -26.50 25.43
CA ALA A 473 -41.33 -27.71 26.17
C ALA A 473 -42.38 -28.79 25.94
N SER A 474 -41.91 -29.98 25.57
CA SER A 474 -42.71 -31.20 25.38
C SER A 474 -42.48 -32.16 26.54
N ILE A 475 -43.56 -32.53 27.23
CA ILE A 475 -43.56 -33.17 28.55
C ILE A 475 -44.67 -34.24 28.56
N ASP A 476 -44.33 -35.53 28.55
CA ASP A 476 -45.30 -36.64 28.59
C ASP A 476 -46.46 -36.48 27.57
N GLY A 477 -46.13 -36.11 26.32
CA GLY A 477 -47.11 -35.87 25.26
C GLY A 477 -47.86 -34.52 25.33
N ARG A 478 -47.65 -33.72 26.39
CA ARG A 478 -48.16 -32.34 26.50
C ARG A 478 -47.14 -31.34 25.99
N THR A 479 -47.60 -30.17 25.56
CA THR A 479 -46.73 -29.07 25.15
C THR A 479 -47.10 -27.78 25.87
N VAL A 480 -46.09 -27.07 26.38
CA VAL A 480 -46.22 -25.70 26.92
C VAL A 480 -45.27 -24.76 26.17
N GLN A 481 -45.68 -23.50 26.01
CA GLN A 481 -44.89 -22.49 25.31
C GLN A 481 -44.93 -21.15 26.05
N ALA A 482 -43.78 -20.48 26.13
CA ALA A 482 -43.64 -19.16 26.71
C ALA A 482 -42.38 -18.46 26.20
N GLY A 483 -42.21 -17.17 26.48
CA GLY A 483 -40.96 -16.45 26.15
C GLY A 483 -39.72 -17.06 26.83
N TRP A 484 -39.91 -17.63 28.02
CA TRP A 484 -38.94 -18.45 28.74
C TRP A 484 -39.67 -19.46 29.62
N ILE A 485 -38.99 -20.53 30.00
CA ILE A 485 -39.50 -21.54 30.93
C ILE A 485 -38.55 -21.71 32.11
N THR A 486 -39.10 -22.15 33.24
CA THR A 486 -38.32 -22.60 34.40
C THR A 486 -38.54 -24.09 34.62
N VAL A 487 -37.48 -24.84 34.88
CA VAL A 487 -37.51 -26.24 35.28
C VAL A 487 -36.96 -26.36 36.69
N GLU A 488 -37.82 -26.81 37.61
CA GLU A 488 -37.48 -27.07 39.01
C GLU A 488 -37.64 -28.56 39.27
N TRP A 489 -36.80 -29.14 40.12
CA TRP A 489 -36.88 -30.55 40.48
C TRP A 489 -36.85 -30.75 42.00
N GLU A 490 -37.35 -31.91 42.42
CA GLU A 490 -37.42 -32.30 43.83
C GLU A 490 -36.03 -32.37 44.47
N GLY A 491 -35.96 -32.06 45.77
CA GLY A 491 -34.71 -32.05 46.52
C GLY A 491 -33.89 -30.76 46.35
N THR A 492 -34.45 -29.75 45.68
CA THR A 492 -33.89 -28.38 45.60
C THR A 492 -34.63 -27.42 46.54
N ARG A 493 -34.09 -26.22 46.73
CA ARG A 493 -34.80 -25.15 47.46
C ARG A 493 -36.08 -24.66 46.77
N TYR A 494 -36.30 -25.02 45.51
CA TYR A 494 -37.47 -24.60 44.75
C TYR A 494 -38.61 -25.62 44.79
N TRP A 495 -38.30 -26.88 45.09
CA TRP A 495 -39.29 -27.93 45.25
C TRP A 495 -38.82 -29.01 46.23
N SER A 496 -39.49 -29.09 47.38
CA SER A 496 -39.27 -30.14 48.37
C SER A 496 -39.66 -31.51 47.80
N GLY A 497 -38.90 -32.54 48.19
CA GLY A 497 -39.11 -33.92 47.75
C GLY A 497 -37.83 -34.74 47.88
N SER A 498 -37.83 -35.94 47.32
CA SER A 498 -36.65 -36.80 47.31
C SER A 498 -35.50 -36.16 46.53
N ALA A 499 -34.27 -36.39 47.00
CA ALA A 499 -33.08 -35.87 46.34
C ALA A 499 -33.01 -36.40 44.89
N ALA A 500 -33.04 -35.49 43.93
CA ALA A 500 -32.92 -35.78 42.52
C ALA A 500 -31.78 -34.96 41.89
N THR A 501 -31.26 -35.44 40.76
CA THR A 501 -30.41 -34.62 39.89
C THR A 501 -31.03 -34.53 38.50
N VAL A 502 -30.74 -33.46 37.77
CA VAL A 502 -31.16 -33.30 36.38
C VAL A 502 -29.96 -33.26 35.45
N GLY A 503 -29.98 -34.03 34.36
CA GLY A 503 -29.02 -33.91 33.26
C GLY A 503 -29.56 -33.01 32.16
N VAL A 504 -28.70 -32.21 31.53
CA VAL A 504 -29.03 -31.36 30.37
C VAL A 504 -28.21 -31.83 29.17
N SER A 505 -28.85 -32.19 28.05
CA SER A 505 -28.15 -32.67 26.85
C SER A 505 -27.34 -31.56 26.15
N HIS A 506 -26.30 -31.96 25.40
CA HIS A 506 -25.51 -31.08 24.51
C HIS A 506 -24.76 -29.92 25.17
N ALA A 507 -24.75 -29.83 26.50
CA ALA A 507 -23.79 -29.04 27.25
C ALA A 507 -22.38 -29.63 26.99
N GLN A 508 -21.62 -29.04 26.06
CA GLN A 508 -20.24 -29.46 25.77
C GLN A 508 -19.34 -28.27 25.38
N SER A 509 -18.52 -27.85 26.34
CA SER A 509 -17.06 -27.91 26.32
C SER A 509 -16.54 -27.85 27.79
N GLY A 510 -16.69 -28.95 28.54
CA GLY A 510 -16.30 -28.96 29.97
C GLY A 510 -16.75 -30.15 30.83
N SER A 511 -17.57 -31.07 30.31
CA SER A 511 -18.20 -32.17 31.08
C SER A 511 -19.13 -31.69 32.20
N THR A 512 -20.24 -31.07 31.83
CA THR A 512 -21.39 -30.84 32.69
C THR A 512 -22.60 -31.56 32.11
N GLY A 513 -23.21 -32.54 32.77
CA GLY A 513 -23.07 -32.93 34.16
C GLY A 513 -24.44 -32.82 34.78
N THR A 514 -24.81 -33.84 35.52
CA THR A 514 -26.01 -33.79 36.33
C THR A 514 -25.93 -32.62 37.32
N TYR A 515 -27.05 -31.97 37.61
CA TYR A 515 -27.12 -30.88 38.57
C TYR A 515 -28.00 -31.30 39.74
N ARG A 516 -27.48 -31.15 40.95
CA ARG A 516 -28.21 -31.44 42.18
C ARG A 516 -28.95 -30.23 42.74
N HIS A 517 -28.41 -29.04 42.49
CA HIS A 517 -28.90 -27.78 43.05
C HIS A 517 -29.40 -26.83 41.97
N GLY A 518 -30.18 -25.84 42.42
CA GLY A 518 -30.65 -24.75 41.61
C GLY A 518 -31.97 -25.02 40.88
N ARG A 519 -32.20 -24.25 39.83
CA ARG A 519 -33.27 -24.43 38.85
C ARG A 519 -32.73 -24.09 37.46
N ILE A 520 -33.29 -24.71 36.42
CA ILE A 520 -32.93 -24.40 35.04
C ILE A 520 -33.89 -23.37 34.46
N GLU A 521 -33.36 -22.29 33.92
CA GLU A 521 -34.11 -21.32 33.12
C GLU A 521 -33.70 -21.48 31.66
N VAL A 522 -34.68 -21.67 30.77
CA VAL A 522 -34.43 -21.78 29.33
C VAL A 522 -35.18 -20.67 28.61
N ARG A 523 -34.44 -19.91 27.81
CA ARG A 523 -34.96 -18.80 27.01
C ARG A 523 -34.41 -18.84 25.60
N ARG A 524 -34.92 -17.95 24.75
CA ARG A 524 -34.40 -17.74 23.41
C ARG A 524 -33.53 -16.47 23.37
N THR A 525 -32.28 -16.59 22.95
CA THR A 525 -31.34 -15.49 22.74
C THR A 525 -30.66 -15.67 21.39
N GLY A 526 -30.62 -14.63 20.55
CA GLY A 526 -29.94 -14.70 19.25
C GLY A 526 -30.49 -15.74 18.27
N GLY A 527 -31.75 -16.16 18.43
CA GLY A 527 -32.39 -17.20 17.61
C GLY A 527 -32.30 -18.62 18.17
N ASN A 528 -31.38 -18.86 19.10
CA ASN A 528 -31.11 -20.17 19.72
C ASN A 528 -31.57 -20.22 21.19
N LEU A 529 -31.57 -21.42 21.78
CA LEU A 529 -31.77 -21.62 23.21
C LEU A 529 -30.55 -21.15 23.99
N ASN A 530 -30.83 -20.58 25.15
CA ASN A 530 -29.86 -20.21 26.17
C ASN A 530 -30.32 -20.82 27.49
N VAL A 531 -29.47 -21.66 28.09
CA VAL A 531 -29.79 -22.49 29.27
C VAL A 531 -28.98 -22.03 30.46
N ILE A 532 -29.66 -21.74 31.57
CA ILE A 532 -29.03 -21.21 32.78
C ILE A 532 -29.41 -22.02 33.99
N ASN A 533 -28.42 -22.31 34.82
CA ASN A 533 -28.64 -22.77 36.18
C ASN A 533 -28.59 -21.57 37.14
N VAL A 534 -29.65 -21.38 37.92
CA VAL A 534 -29.71 -20.37 38.98
C VAL A 534 -29.41 -21.05 40.32
N LEU A 535 -28.27 -20.71 40.91
CA LEU A 535 -27.65 -21.38 42.06
C LEU A 535 -27.35 -20.37 43.16
N LYS A 536 -27.24 -20.78 44.40
CA LYS A 536 -26.56 -20.00 45.44
C LYS A 536 -25.05 -20.10 45.29
N VAL A 537 -24.35 -18.97 45.34
CA VAL A 537 -22.92 -18.92 44.99
C VAL A 537 -22.05 -19.83 45.86
N ASN A 538 -22.27 -19.91 47.18
CA ASN A 538 -21.38 -20.62 48.10
C ASN A 538 -21.87 -22.03 48.44
N SER A 539 -23.17 -22.22 48.64
CA SER A 539 -23.73 -23.51 48.99
C SER A 539 -23.98 -24.44 47.79
N GLU A 540 -24.18 -23.89 46.58
CA GLU A 540 -24.64 -24.66 45.41
C GLU A 540 -23.68 -24.57 44.20
N TYR A 541 -23.10 -23.41 43.92
CA TYR A 541 -22.20 -23.21 42.76
C TYR A 541 -20.75 -23.63 43.01
N LEU A 542 -20.08 -23.06 44.03
CA LEU A 542 -18.66 -23.36 44.28
C LEU A 542 -18.34 -24.84 44.50
N PRO A 543 -19.18 -25.66 45.17
CA PRO A 543 -18.94 -27.11 45.28
C PRO A 543 -18.83 -27.82 43.92
N GLY A 544 -19.47 -27.28 42.88
CA GLY A 544 -19.42 -27.81 41.52
C GLY A 544 -18.30 -27.24 40.63
N VAL A 545 -17.49 -26.29 41.11
CA VAL A 545 -16.37 -25.72 40.34
C VAL A 545 -15.17 -26.69 40.31
N ALA A 546 -14.60 -26.92 39.13
CA ALA A 546 -13.59 -27.94 38.85
C ALA A 546 -12.35 -27.36 38.15
N GLU A 547 -11.61 -26.51 38.86
CA GLU A 547 -10.44 -25.78 38.32
C GLU A 547 -9.10 -26.48 38.53
N VAL A 548 -8.99 -27.24 39.62
CA VAL A 548 -7.75 -27.90 40.06
C VAL A 548 -8.02 -29.34 40.48
N PRO A 549 -7.03 -30.25 40.42
CA PRO A 549 -7.21 -31.63 40.87
C PRO A 549 -7.65 -31.77 42.33
N ASN A 550 -8.65 -32.61 42.58
CA ASN A 550 -9.27 -32.79 43.91
C ASN A 550 -8.35 -33.38 44.99
N GLY A 551 -7.20 -33.95 44.59
CA GLY A 551 -6.19 -34.50 45.50
C GLY A 551 -5.10 -33.50 45.92
N TRP A 552 -5.20 -32.24 45.51
CA TRP A 552 -4.25 -31.20 45.92
C TRP A 552 -4.34 -30.87 47.42
N ARG A 553 -3.32 -30.18 47.92
CA ARG A 553 -3.20 -29.84 49.34
C ARG A 553 -4.30 -28.86 49.75
N ASP A 554 -4.78 -28.99 50.99
CA ASP A 554 -5.91 -28.22 51.49
C ASP A 554 -5.74 -26.71 51.32
N ALA A 555 -4.56 -26.15 51.64
CA ALA A 555 -4.32 -24.72 51.50
C ALA A 555 -4.39 -24.24 50.03
N ALA A 556 -3.99 -25.06 49.06
CA ALA A 556 -4.09 -24.73 47.63
C ALA A 556 -5.55 -24.79 47.15
N LEU A 557 -6.30 -25.83 47.56
CA LEU A 557 -7.73 -25.95 47.28
C LEU A 557 -8.53 -24.80 47.90
N GLN A 558 -8.21 -24.41 49.14
CA GLN A 558 -8.85 -23.28 49.82
C GLN A 558 -8.51 -21.95 49.14
N ALA A 559 -7.25 -21.76 48.72
CA ALA A 559 -6.86 -20.57 47.96
C ALA A 559 -7.63 -20.48 46.62
N GLN A 560 -7.74 -21.60 45.89
CA GLN A 560 -8.54 -21.70 44.68
C GLN A 560 -10.03 -21.41 44.95
N ALA A 561 -10.61 -21.95 46.02
CA ALA A 561 -12.00 -21.68 46.38
C ALA A 561 -12.26 -20.20 46.68
N ILE A 562 -11.36 -19.52 47.41
CA ILE A 562 -11.48 -18.08 47.72
C ILE A 562 -11.30 -17.22 46.47
N ALA A 563 -10.32 -17.54 45.61
CA ALA A 563 -10.12 -16.83 44.34
C ALA A 563 -11.34 -17.01 43.42
N ALA A 564 -11.82 -18.25 43.27
CA ALA A 564 -13.00 -18.57 42.49
C ALA A 564 -14.26 -17.84 42.99
N ARG A 565 -14.45 -17.80 44.32
CA ARG A 565 -15.53 -17.05 44.97
C ARG A 565 -15.45 -15.55 44.68
N THR A 566 -14.26 -14.98 44.79
CA THR A 566 -14.03 -13.56 44.55
C THR A 566 -14.36 -13.19 43.10
N TYR A 567 -13.91 -14.02 42.14
CA TYR A 567 -14.25 -13.88 40.73
C TYR A 567 -15.77 -13.97 40.49
N ALA A 568 -16.44 -14.95 41.10
CA ALA A 568 -17.89 -15.11 40.98
C ALA A 568 -18.64 -13.87 41.49
N TYR A 569 -18.36 -13.40 42.71
CA TYR A 569 -18.99 -12.19 43.25
C TYR A 569 -18.68 -10.94 42.43
N ARG A 570 -17.46 -10.80 41.90
CA ARG A 570 -17.10 -9.68 41.03
C ARG A 570 -17.97 -9.65 39.77
N ASN A 571 -18.29 -10.81 39.21
CA ASN A 571 -19.13 -10.98 38.03
C ASN A 571 -20.64 -10.93 38.34
N MET A 572 -21.05 -11.09 39.61
CA MET A 572 -22.44 -10.93 40.07
C MET A 572 -22.86 -9.46 40.24
N ALA A 573 -21.94 -8.50 40.06
CA ALA A 573 -22.27 -7.08 40.14
C ALA A 573 -23.30 -6.64 39.07
N SER A 574 -23.39 -7.36 37.94
CA SER A 574 -24.36 -7.12 36.89
C SER A 574 -24.62 -8.37 36.06
N VAL A 575 -25.87 -8.59 35.64
CA VAL A 575 -26.22 -9.63 34.67
C VAL A 575 -25.75 -9.20 33.27
N LYS A 576 -24.95 -10.03 32.61
CA LYS A 576 -24.43 -9.75 31.25
C LYS A 576 -25.54 -9.92 30.23
N SER A 577 -25.97 -8.88 29.53
CA SER A 577 -27.09 -8.96 28.56
C SER A 577 -26.89 -10.01 27.46
N ALA A 578 -25.65 -10.24 27.01
CA ALA A 578 -25.33 -11.21 25.95
C ALA A 578 -25.72 -12.65 26.27
N CYS A 579 -25.61 -13.06 27.54
CA CYS A 579 -25.99 -14.40 28.01
C CYS A 579 -27.13 -14.38 29.03
N GLU A 580 -27.54 -13.19 29.49
CA GLU A 580 -28.27 -12.89 30.73
C GLU A 580 -27.88 -13.79 31.93
N CYS A 581 -26.57 -14.00 32.05
CA CYS A 581 -25.89 -14.80 33.06
C CYS A 581 -24.85 -13.95 33.80
N HIS A 582 -24.38 -14.43 34.95
CA HIS A 582 -23.23 -13.85 35.65
C HIS A 582 -21.93 -14.48 35.16
N VAL A 583 -21.89 -15.80 34.97
CA VAL A 583 -20.70 -16.57 34.56
C VAL A 583 -21.06 -17.66 33.54
N TYR A 584 -20.08 -18.08 32.74
CA TYR A 584 -20.16 -19.25 31.86
C TYR A 584 -19.65 -20.49 32.59
N ASP A 585 -20.09 -21.70 32.20
CA ASP A 585 -19.59 -22.97 32.78
C ASP A 585 -18.29 -23.49 32.15
N GLU A 586 -17.73 -22.76 31.19
CA GLU A 586 -16.49 -23.08 30.47
C GLU A 586 -15.28 -22.25 30.92
N VAL A 587 -14.11 -22.53 30.31
CA VAL A 587 -12.83 -21.85 30.54
C VAL A 587 -12.85 -20.32 30.36
N GLN A 588 -13.89 -19.77 29.71
CA GLN A 588 -14.08 -18.32 29.58
C GLN A 588 -14.45 -17.66 30.94
N SER A 589 -15.02 -18.41 31.88
CA SER A 589 -15.26 -17.96 33.24
C SER A 589 -14.63 -18.92 34.23
N GLN A 590 -15.36 -19.98 34.60
CA GLN A 590 -14.86 -21.01 35.51
C GLN A 590 -15.43 -22.34 35.06
N VAL A 591 -14.60 -23.38 35.07
CA VAL A 591 -15.08 -24.71 34.71
C VAL A 591 -16.03 -25.19 35.80
N PHE A 592 -17.33 -25.09 35.56
CA PHE A 592 -18.36 -25.56 36.49
C PHE A 592 -18.82 -26.92 36.00
N ARG A 593 -18.66 -27.98 36.81
CA ARG A 593 -19.01 -29.39 36.54
C ARG A 593 -20.26 -29.89 37.27
N GLY A 594 -20.88 -29.04 38.07
CA GLY A 594 -22.09 -29.38 38.84
C GLY A 594 -21.89 -30.59 39.75
N TRP A 595 -22.87 -31.50 39.77
CA TRP A 595 -22.87 -32.65 40.67
C TRP A 595 -21.70 -33.61 40.44
N ASN A 596 -21.19 -33.69 39.21
CA ASN A 596 -20.04 -34.56 38.91
C ASN A 596 -18.80 -34.17 39.72
N GLN A 597 -18.62 -32.88 39.99
CA GLN A 597 -17.50 -32.39 40.79
C GLN A 597 -17.84 -32.40 42.28
N GLU A 598 -19.05 -32.00 42.66
CA GLU A 598 -19.48 -32.01 44.08
C GLU A 598 -19.48 -33.43 44.66
N ASN A 599 -19.85 -34.43 43.86
CA ASN A 599 -19.91 -35.84 44.25
C ASN A 599 -18.63 -36.62 43.96
N ALA A 600 -17.62 -35.98 43.36
CA ALA A 600 -16.34 -36.64 43.14
C ALA A 600 -15.63 -36.92 44.47
N ALA A 601 -14.96 -38.06 44.57
CA ALA A 601 -14.08 -38.34 45.71
C ALA A 601 -12.96 -37.28 45.77
N GLY A 602 -12.80 -36.63 46.93
CA GLY A 602 -11.67 -35.74 47.19
C GLY A 602 -11.96 -34.56 48.10
N ASN A 603 -11.04 -33.60 48.11
CA ASN A 603 -10.96 -32.57 49.14
C ASN A 603 -11.62 -31.24 48.78
N TRP A 604 -12.14 -31.09 47.55
CA TRP A 604 -12.66 -29.82 47.05
C TRP A 604 -13.81 -29.26 47.89
N VAL A 605 -14.90 -30.02 48.08
CA VAL A 605 -16.06 -29.58 48.86
C VAL A 605 -15.66 -29.25 50.30
N ARG A 606 -14.73 -30.01 50.88
CA ARG A 606 -14.16 -29.74 52.21
C ARG A 606 -13.42 -28.40 52.24
N ALA A 607 -12.62 -28.10 51.22
CA ALA A 607 -11.92 -26.82 51.10
C ALA A 607 -12.87 -25.63 50.89
N VAL A 608 -13.92 -25.78 50.07
CA VAL A 608 -14.97 -24.76 49.91
C VAL A 608 -15.62 -24.47 51.26
N ARG A 609 -16.04 -25.51 52.00
CA ARG A 609 -16.64 -25.37 53.34
C ARG A 609 -15.69 -24.75 54.36
N ALA A 610 -14.40 -25.06 54.31
CA ALA A 610 -13.40 -24.51 55.24
C ALA A 610 -13.14 -22.99 55.06
N THR A 611 -13.66 -22.39 53.98
CA THR A 611 -13.48 -20.96 53.67
C THR A 611 -14.75 -20.14 53.86
N GLN A 612 -15.73 -20.69 54.59
CA GLN A 612 -16.99 -20.04 54.90
C GLN A 612 -17.48 -20.42 56.31
N THR A 613 -18.35 -19.60 56.88
CA THR A 613 -19.05 -19.85 58.14
C THR A 613 -20.53 -20.08 57.85
N VAL A 614 -21.12 -21.12 58.46
CA VAL A 614 -22.54 -21.48 58.29
C VAL A 614 -23.28 -21.38 59.62
N SER A 615 -24.56 -21.01 59.56
CA SER A 615 -25.52 -21.13 60.65
C SER A 615 -26.73 -21.92 60.12
N GLY A 616 -26.91 -23.14 60.63
CA GLY A 616 -27.82 -24.12 60.02
C GLY A 616 -27.41 -24.41 58.57
N SER A 617 -28.35 -24.25 57.63
CA SER A 617 -28.12 -24.40 56.18
C SER A 617 -27.69 -23.11 55.47
N THR A 618 -27.49 -22.01 56.19
CA THR A 618 -27.22 -20.69 55.62
C THR A 618 -25.76 -20.31 55.78
N VAL A 619 -25.10 -19.94 54.68
CA VAL A 619 -23.76 -19.34 54.73
C VAL A 619 -23.88 -17.89 55.23
N THR A 620 -23.27 -17.59 56.38
CA THR A 620 -23.34 -16.26 57.02
C THR A 620 -22.11 -15.41 56.74
N ARG A 621 -20.96 -16.03 56.50
CA ARG A 621 -19.71 -15.35 56.12
C ARG A 621 -18.93 -16.20 55.13
N ALA A 622 -18.21 -15.59 54.19
CA ALA A 622 -17.32 -16.30 53.28
C ALA A 622 -16.06 -15.49 52.99
N ARG A 623 -14.91 -16.15 52.82
CA ARG A 623 -13.63 -15.48 52.54
C ARG A 623 -13.51 -15.08 51.07
N VAL A 624 -13.19 -13.83 50.81
CA VAL A 624 -12.98 -13.20 49.49
C VAL A 624 -11.70 -12.36 49.50
N VAL A 625 -11.21 -11.91 48.34
CA VAL A 625 -10.04 -11.02 48.24
C VAL A 625 -10.49 -9.59 47.87
N ARG A 626 -10.02 -8.60 48.63
CA ARG A 626 -10.35 -7.18 48.43
C ARG A 626 -9.12 -6.30 48.37
N HIS A 627 -9.25 -5.20 47.63
CA HIS A 627 -8.27 -4.12 47.58
C HIS A 627 -9.03 -2.79 47.67
N ASN A 628 -8.68 -1.95 48.64
CA ASN A 628 -9.38 -0.69 48.94
C ASN A 628 -10.90 -0.88 49.10
N GLY A 629 -11.32 -1.92 49.84
CA GLY A 629 -12.72 -2.24 50.11
C GLY A 629 -13.50 -2.87 48.95
N ALA A 630 -12.98 -2.84 47.72
CA ALA A 630 -13.61 -3.46 46.55
C ALA A 630 -13.11 -4.89 46.30
N LEU A 631 -13.97 -5.75 45.75
CA LEU A 631 -13.56 -7.07 45.27
C LEU A 631 -12.56 -6.93 44.12
N ILE A 632 -11.48 -7.69 44.16
CA ILE A 632 -10.50 -7.71 43.08
C ILE A 632 -10.98 -8.52 41.87
N ASP A 633 -10.35 -8.32 40.72
CA ASP A 633 -10.41 -9.28 39.62
C ASP A 633 -9.46 -10.46 39.90
N ALA A 634 -9.97 -11.47 40.61
CA ALA A 634 -9.21 -12.64 41.09
C ALA A 634 -8.94 -13.68 39.99
N VAL A 635 -8.31 -13.23 38.90
CA VAL A 635 -7.88 -14.06 37.77
C VAL A 635 -6.76 -15.02 38.15
N TYR A 636 -6.79 -16.22 37.60
CA TYR A 636 -5.79 -17.26 37.84
C TYR A 636 -5.47 -18.02 36.55
N SER A 637 -4.29 -18.61 36.48
CA SER A 637 -3.83 -19.42 35.37
C SER A 637 -3.25 -20.74 35.87
N SER A 638 -3.29 -21.78 35.02
CA SER A 638 -2.74 -23.09 35.37
C SER A 638 -1.29 -23.00 35.81
N SER A 639 -0.43 -22.34 35.03
CA SER A 639 0.97 -22.14 35.37
C SER A 639 1.46 -20.78 34.86
N SER A 640 2.18 -20.03 35.70
CA SER A 640 2.85 -18.80 35.26
C SER A 640 4.18 -19.08 34.54
N GLY A 641 4.74 -20.29 34.67
CA GLY A 641 6.08 -20.60 34.18
C GLY A 641 7.20 -20.01 35.04
N GLY A 642 6.98 -19.85 36.34
CA GLY A 642 7.99 -19.48 37.33
C GLY A 642 7.91 -18.03 37.82
N ARG A 643 7.16 -17.17 37.15
CA ARG A 643 6.85 -15.81 37.62
C ARG A 643 5.63 -15.26 36.89
N THR A 644 4.78 -14.49 37.58
CA THR A 644 3.54 -13.98 36.99
C THR A 644 3.77 -12.79 36.06
N ASN A 645 2.87 -12.62 35.10
CA ASN A 645 2.80 -11.47 34.19
C ASN A 645 2.02 -10.33 34.84
N PRO A 646 2.47 -9.07 34.70
CA PRO A 646 1.63 -7.92 35.05
C PRO A 646 0.36 -7.89 34.19
N GLY A 647 -0.78 -7.56 34.79
CA GLY A 647 -2.05 -7.43 34.06
C GLY A 647 -1.99 -6.36 32.97
N ALA A 648 -1.20 -5.30 33.17
CA ALA A 648 -0.96 -4.25 32.17
C ALA A 648 -0.32 -4.80 30.87
N ASP A 649 0.54 -5.81 30.97
CA ASP A 649 1.23 -6.37 29.82
C ASP A 649 0.32 -7.29 29.00
N VAL A 650 -0.70 -7.86 29.63
CA VAL A 650 -1.64 -8.80 29.00
C VAL A 650 -2.90 -8.10 28.49
N TRP A 651 -3.44 -7.14 29.26
CA TRP A 651 -4.73 -6.49 29.00
C TRP A 651 -4.65 -4.96 28.89
N GLY A 652 -3.46 -4.35 28.98
CA GLY A 652 -3.26 -2.91 28.81
C GLY A 652 -3.66 -2.04 30.02
N SER A 653 -4.40 -2.58 30.99
CA SER A 653 -4.86 -1.83 32.17
C SER A 653 -3.98 -2.10 33.38
N ASN A 654 -3.39 -1.05 33.97
CA ASN A 654 -2.60 -1.20 35.19
C ASN A 654 -3.52 -1.49 36.39
N THR A 655 -3.37 -2.68 36.96
CA THR A 655 -4.16 -3.14 38.10
C THR A 655 -3.21 -3.33 39.30
N PRO A 656 -3.33 -2.54 40.38
CA PRO A 656 -2.33 -2.50 41.46
C PRO A 656 -2.03 -3.86 42.13
N TYR A 657 -3.02 -4.75 42.15
CA TYR A 657 -2.92 -6.10 42.72
C TYR A 657 -2.61 -7.20 41.70
N LEU A 658 -2.53 -6.91 40.39
CA LEU A 658 -2.14 -7.86 39.34
C LEU A 658 -0.76 -7.51 38.78
N GLN A 659 0.22 -7.53 39.68
CA GLN A 659 1.62 -7.26 39.35
C GLN A 659 2.40 -8.57 39.22
N SER A 660 3.60 -8.47 38.65
CA SER A 660 4.53 -9.59 38.61
C SER A 660 4.90 -10.04 40.04
N ARG A 661 4.84 -11.35 40.28
CA ARG A 661 5.18 -12.02 41.55
C ARG A 661 6.01 -13.26 41.27
N ASP A 662 6.94 -13.53 42.18
CA ASP A 662 7.70 -14.78 42.19
C ASP A 662 6.75 -15.99 42.19
N ASP A 663 7.05 -16.99 41.39
CA ASP A 663 6.29 -18.24 41.35
C ASP A 663 7.25 -19.44 41.33
N SER A 664 8.39 -19.29 41.98
CA SER A 664 9.41 -20.35 42.08
C SER A 664 8.86 -21.64 42.72
N ALA A 665 7.87 -21.52 43.60
CA ALA A 665 7.16 -22.64 44.20
C ALA A 665 6.53 -23.59 43.16
N ALA A 666 6.13 -23.08 41.98
CA ALA A 666 5.59 -23.88 40.88
C ALA A 666 6.62 -24.83 40.24
N HIS A 667 7.92 -24.66 40.53
CA HIS A 667 9.00 -25.54 40.06
C HIS A 667 9.40 -26.61 41.09
N THR A 668 8.82 -26.60 42.29
CA THR A 668 9.10 -27.63 43.29
C THR A 668 8.57 -29.00 42.85
N ALA A 669 9.24 -30.07 43.25
CA ALA A 669 8.78 -31.43 42.97
C ALA A 669 7.35 -31.68 43.49
N ALA A 670 6.99 -31.07 44.62
CA ALA A 670 5.65 -31.18 45.20
C ALA A 670 4.55 -30.46 44.40
N ALA A 671 4.90 -29.43 43.61
CA ALA A 671 3.97 -28.80 42.68
C ALA A 671 3.67 -29.73 41.49
N ASN A 672 4.66 -30.53 41.05
CA ASN A 672 4.54 -31.45 39.91
C ASN A 672 3.96 -30.77 38.66
N ASN A 673 4.53 -29.63 38.27
CA ASN A 673 4.04 -28.75 37.21
C ASN A 673 4.53 -29.21 35.81
N PRO A 674 3.65 -29.79 34.97
CA PRO A 674 4.01 -30.23 33.62
C PRO A 674 4.20 -29.06 32.64
N TYR A 675 3.89 -27.84 33.07
CA TYR A 675 3.99 -26.62 32.28
C TYR A 675 5.11 -25.70 32.78
N SER A 676 6.06 -26.26 33.54
CA SER A 676 7.32 -25.58 33.88
C SER A 676 8.16 -25.28 32.63
N SER A 677 8.04 -26.11 31.59
CA SER A 677 8.52 -25.86 30.24
C SER A 677 7.66 -26.60 29.19
N TRP A 678 7.74 -26.17 27.94
CA TRP A 678 7.13 -26.84 26.80
C TRP A 678 7.87 -26.49 25.50
N THR A 679 7.69 -27.32 24.47
CA THR A 679 8.17 -27.03 23.12
C THR A 679 7.03 -27.15 22.12
N ALA A 680 7.10 -26.37 21.05
CA ALA A 680 6.15 -26.43 19.94
C ALA A 680 6.92 -26.29 18.61
N THR A 681 6.49 -27.02 17.58
CA THR A 681 7.00 -26.85 16.22
C THR A 681 5.88 -26.26 15.38
N ILE A 682 6.12 -25.07 14.83
CA ILE A 682 5.14 -24.34 14.02
C ILE A 682 5.57 -24.42 12.56
N SER A 683 4.67 -24.83 11.67
CA SER A 683 4.95 -24.87 10.24
C SER A 683 5.21 -23.47 9.69
N GLN A 684 5.96 -23.35 8.59
CA GLN A 684 6.13 -22.07 7.90
C GLN A 684 4.77 -21.41 7.63
N SER A 685 3.82 -22.17 7.08
CA SER A 685 2.52 -21.65 6.67
C SER A 685 1.69 -21.12 7.82
N ASP A 686 1.75 -21.76 9.00
CA ASP A 686 1.02 -21.29 10.18
C ASP A 686 1.67 -20.04 10.74
N MET A 687 3.01 -19.97 10.73
CA MET A 687 3.75 -18.79 11.14
C MET A 687 3.48 -17.59 10.21
N ALA A 688 3.55 -17.80 8.90
CA ALA A 688 3.24 -16.80 7.88
C ALA A 688 1.80 -16.29 8.03
N ARG A 689 0.83 -17.19 8.26
CA ARG A 689 -0.57 -16.83 8.52
C ARG A 689 -0.74 -16.01 9.80
N ALA A 690 -0.03 -16.36 10.88
CA ALA A 690 -0.09 -15.62 12.14
C ALA A 690 0.41 -14.17 12.00
N PHE A 691 1.42 -13.95 11.16
CA PHE A 691 1.96 -12.61 10.87
C PHE A 691 1.26 -11.89 9.71
N GLY A 692 0.52 -12.60 8.86
CA GLY A 692 -0.08 -12.03 7.65
C GLY A 692 0.95 -11.75 6.55
N LEU A 693 1.98 -12.59 6.47
CA LEU A 693 3.06 -12.50 5.47
C LEU A 693 2.95 -13.66 4.47
N SER A 694 3.59 -13.54 3.30
CA SER A 694 3.70 -14.63 2.32
C SER A 694 4.54 -15.80 2.82
N ASP A 695 5.57 -15.47 3.59
CA ASP A 695 6.47 -16.38 4.28
C ASP A 695 7.15 -15.65 5.43
N VAL A 696 7.92 -16.37 6.25
CA VAL A 696 8.73 -15.81 7.33
C VAL A 696 10.13 -16.38 7.23
N VAL A 697 11.13 -15.51 7.20
CA VAL A 697 12.57 -15.86 7.17
C VAL A 697 13.20 -15.70 8.54
N SER A 698 12.79 -14.66 9.27
CA SER A 698 13.32 -14.39 10.62
C SER A 698 12.24 -13.80 11.52
N ILE A 699 12.40 -14.02 12.83
CA ILE A 699 11.55 -13.46 13.87
C ILE A 699 12.44 -12.89 14.96
N GLN A 700 12.21 -11.63 15.32
CA GLN A 700 12.83 -10.97 16.46
C GLN A 700 11.80 -10.85 17.58
N VAL A 701 12.13 -11.37 18.76
CA VAL A 701 11.24 -11.41 19.92
C VAL A 701 11.75 -10.44 21.00
N ALA A 702 10.88 -9.55 21.46
CA ALA A 702 11.17 -8.61 22.55
C ALA A 702 10.48 -9.04 23.85
N ASN A 703 11.28 -9.51 24.81
CA ASN A 703 10.85 -10.05 26.10
C ASN A 703 10.99 -9.04 27.24
N ASN A 704 10.53 -7.81 27.03
CA ASN A 704 10.71 -6.71 27.99
C ASN A 704 9.59 -6.62 29.02
N SER A 705 8.81 -7.70 29.21
CA SER A 705 7.85 -7.77 30.32
C SER A 705 8.61 -8.12 31.60
N ALA A 706 8.23 -7.49 32.72
CA ALA A 706 8.65 -7.95 34.03
C ALA A 706 8.42 -9.47 34.14
N GLY A 707 7.27 -9.93 33.59
CA GLY A 707 6.73 -11.28 33.32
C GLY A 707 7.55 -12.24 32.45
N SER A 708 8.55 -11.76 31.72
CA SER A 708 9.28 -12.51 30.68
C SER A 708 8.42 -12.99 29.51
N MET A 709 7.14 -12.57 29.45
CA MET A 709 6.26 -12.74 28.30
C MET A 709 6.79 -11.96 27.10
N VAL A 710 6.56 -12.48 25.90
CA VAL A 710 6.76 -11.78 24.64
C VAL A 710 5.81 -10.58 24.58
N ARG A 711 6.33 -9.36 24.70
CA ARG A 711 5.52 -8.14 24.48
C ARG A 711 5.23 -7.97 22.99
N GLN A 712 6.26 -8.16 22.19
CA GLN A 712 6.23 -7.91 20.76
C GLN A 712 7.16 -8.88 20.04
N ALA A 713 6.73 -9.40 18.91
CA ALA A 713 7.55 -10.16 17.99
C ALA A 713 7.38 -9.59 16.58
N THR A 714 8.49 -9.38 15.88
CA THR A 714 8.52 -8.84 14.52
C THR A 714 9.09 -9.89 13.58
N ALA A 715 8.31 -10.30 12.60
CA ALA A 715 8.70 -11.24 11.56
C ALA A 715 9.08 -10.50 10.27
N THR A 716 10.03 -11.06 9.52
CA THR A 716 10.47 -10.55 8.21
C THR A 716 10.30 -11.65 7.16
N SER A 717 9.66 -11.33 6.04
CA SER A 717 9.48 -12.20 4.87
C SER A 717 10.70 -12.23 3.93
N SER A 718 10.71 -13.14 2.97
CA SER A 718 11.77 -13.21 1.93
C SER A 718 11.78 -12.00 1.00
N THR A 719 10.69 -11.25 0.91
CA THR A 719 10.61 -10.02 0.13
C THR A 719 10.93 -8.77 0.97
N GLY A 720 11.41 -8.94 2.21
CA GLY A 720 11.74 -7.85 3.12
C GLY A 720 10.55 -7.16 3.79
N GLN A 721 9.31 -7.62 3.56
CA GLN A 721 8.14 -7.10 4.29
C GLN A 721 8.20 -7.56 5.75
N THR A 722 7.87 -6.66 6.67
CA THR A 722 7.84 -6.94 8.10
C THR A 722 6.42 -6.87 8.66
N ALA A 723 6.14 -7.68 9.68
CA ALA A 723 4.89 -7.64 10.41
C ALA A 723 5.13 -7.88 11.90
N THR A 724 4.34 -7.22 12.73
CA THR A 724 4.51 -7.26 14.18
C THR A 724 3.23 -7.73 14.89
N ARG A 725 3.40 -8.57 15.91
CA ARG A 725 2.34 -9.15 16.74
C ARG A 725 2.75 -9.17 18.21
N SER A 726 1.78 -9.13 19.12
CA SER A 726 2.05 -9.35 20.55
C SER A 726 2.15 -10.85 20.87
N GLY A 727 2.79 -11.20 21.98
CA GLY A 727 2.85 -12.60 22.44
C GLY A 727 1.47 -13.21 22.68
N THR A 728 0.51 -12.42 23.19
CA THR A 728 -0.87 -12.87 23.41
C THR A 728 -1.61 -13.16 22.11
N GLN A 729 -1.38 -12.34 21.06
CA GLN A 729 -1.91 -12.60 19.73
C GLN A 729 -1.33 -13.89 19.15
N LEU A 730 -0.01 -14.05 19.24
CA LEU A 730 0.69 -15.24 18.74
C LEU A 730 0.29 -16.51 19.50
N ARG A 731 0.13 -16.44 20.82
CA ARG A 731 -0.40 -17.54 21.63
C ARG A 731 -1.74 -18.04 21.08
N THR A 732 -2.63 -17.10 20.75
CA THR A 732 -3.97 -17.41 20.26
C THR A 732 -3.93 -17.94 18.83
N SER A 733 -3.21 -17.27 17.92
CA SER A 733 -3.18 -17.65 16.50
C SER A 733 -2.40 -18.93 16.23
N LEU A 734 -1.40 -19.25 17.05
CA LEU A 734 -0.56 -20.45 16.92
C LEU A 734 -0.93 -21.57 17.90
N GLY A 735 -1.97 -21.38 18.73
CA GLY A 735 -2.40 -22.39 19.70
C GLY A 735 -1.36 -22.72 20.78
N LEU A 736 -0.52 -21.75 21.18
CA LEU A 736 0.51 -21.96 22.18
C LEU A 736 -0.08 -22.03 23.60
N ARG A 737 0.61 -22.71 24.51
CA ARG A 737 0.18 -22.82 25.92
C ARG A 737 0.25 -21.47 26.66
N SER A 738 1.21 -20.62 26.32
CA SER A 738 1.41 -19.31 26.94
C SER A 738 2.02 -18.30 25.94
N ALA A 739 2.06 -17.03 26.35
CA ALA A 739 2.76 -15.98 25.62
C ALA A 739 4.23 -15.81 26.07
N THR A 740 4.75 -16.74 26.87
CA THR A 740 6.13 -16.75 27.38
C THR A 740 6.93 -17.79 26.63
N PHE A 741 7.61 -17.37 25.56
CA PHE A 741 8.37 -18.24 24.68
C PHE A 741 9.55 -17.54 23.99
N THR A 742 10.46 -18.32 23.43
CA THR A 742 11.49 -17.92 22.49
C THR A 742 11.31 -18.65 21.16
N VAL A 743 11.87 -18.11 20.08
CA VAL A 743 11.87 -18.71 18.75
C VAL A 743 13.32 -19.01 18.39
N ASN A 744 13.60 -20.26 18.03
CA ASN A 744 14.91 -20.74 17.61
C ASN A 744 14.93 -21.11 16.12
#